data_AF-A0AAV0S1E1-F1
#
_entry.id   AF-A0AAV0S1E1-F1
#
_cell.length_a   1.000
_cell.length_b   1.000
_cell.length_c   1.000
_cell.angle_alpha   90.00
_cell.angle_beta   90.00
_cell.angle_gamma   90.00
#
_symmetry.space_group_name_H-M   'P 1'
#
loop_
_entity.id
_entity.type
_entity.pdbx_description
1 polymer ?
#
loop_
_entity_poly.entity_id
_entity_poly.type
_entity_poly.pdbx_seq_one_letter_code
_entity_poly.pdbx_strand_id
1 'polypeptide(L)'
;MPPSPHHLPSRLLTASSPSFFRRSTPTSVPRSAAAAAAVMSFSSSPHSTPPPPATVIPEADPGKLSQVLTYHNQTKHSMHKYARGPHGLDWANQPNPFRRYPSVPLLPLGGEDSSSSPLYQSIFESLPSPPRSLSKSSISQLFYHSLALSAWKTIGSSTWSLRVNPSSGNLHPTETYLIAPPIETLSDSAFVAHYAPKEHSLEVRASIPSDFFPRNLLPEGSFMVGISSIFWREAWKYGERAFRYCNHDVGHAIAAISIAAAELGWDVKLLDGLGFEELERLMGLHPYQDFPIPDKPMKGRIPDIEFEHPDCVLLVFPGELCDLNVNYQELCAAAMRFDSLDWTGTPNSLSKEHVCWDVIYRTAEAVKKQSSLEEAGFSNIEPFQGSGVFSASSYKGFTVKEIVRKRRSAVDMDGVTEIDKNTFYQIMLHCIPSGSGSGGKQQRRQKKQSALPFRALSWDAEVHAALFVHRVGGLPKGLYFLVRNEDHLDELKKATRPDFKWEKPEGCPDDLPLYELGRGDCQQISKALSCHQDIASDGCFSLGMVARFEPALRGKGAWMYPRLFWETGVLGQVLYLEAHAVGVSATGIGCFFDDPVHELLGLRGSRFQSLYHFTVGGPVLDKRIMSLPAYPGPDMDS
;
A
#
# COMPACT_ATOMS: atom_id res chain seq x y z
N MET A 1 -18.32 -23.11 4.16
CA MET A 1 -17.09 -23.91 4.38
C MET A 1 -16.13 -23.71 3.22
N PRO A 2 -15.01 -22.98 3.37
CA PRO A 2 -13.91 -23.06 2.41
C PRO A 2 -13.13 -24.37 2.63
N PRO A 3 -12.44 -24.92 1.62
CA PRO A 3 -11.86 -26.26 1.70
C PRO A 3 -10.67 -26.29 2.67
N SER A 4 -10.60 -27.35 3.47
CA SER A 4 -9.48 -27.67 4.35
C SER A 4 -8.19 -27.86 3.54
N PRO A 5 -7.02 -27.46 4.07
CA PRO A 5 -5.74 -27.78 3.45
C PRO A 5 -5.49 -29.29 3.56
N HIS A 6 -5.45 -29.97 2.41
CA HIS A 6 -5.05 -31.37 2.35
C HIS A 6 -3.58 -31.51 2.76
N HIS A 7 -3.34 -32.24 3.85
CA HIS A 7 -2.04 -32.83 4.14
C HIS A 7 -1.64 -33.78 3.00
N LEU A 8 -0.44 -33.58 2.43
CA LEU A 8 0.20 -34.55 1.55
C LEU A 8 1.46 -35.12 2.21
N PRO A 9 1.73 -36.43 2.03
CA PRO A 9 2.81 -37.13 2.73
C PRO A 9 4.16 -36.90 2.07
N SER A 10 5.20 -36.92 2.92
CA SER A 10 6.61 -36.87 2.55
C SER A 10 7.03 -38.05 1.66
N ARG A 11 7.43 -37.78 0.42
CA ARG A 11 8.38 -38.63 -0.32
C ARG A 11 9.38 -37.78 -1.07
N LEU A 12 10.65 -37.99 -0.71
CA LEU A 12 11.86 -37.44 -1.31
C LEU A 12 11.98 -37.84 -2.79
N LEU A 13 12.16 -36.85 -3.66
CA LEU A 13 12.77 -37.03 -4.97
C LEU A 13 13.78 -35.89 -5.17
N THR A 14 15.05 -36.25 -5.12
CA THR A 14 16.19 -35.41 -5.53
C THR A 14 16.12 -35.18 -7.03
N ALA A 15 15.94 -33.93 -7.46
CA ALA A 15 16.01 -33.54 -8.88
C ALA A 15 17.15 -32.54 -9.07
N SER A 16 18.13 -32.99 -9.86
CA SER A 16 19.29 -32.26 -10.37
C SER A 16 18.89 -31.08 -11.26
N SER A 17 19.58 -29.95 -11.10
CA SER A 17 19.45 -28.73 -11.89
C SER A 17 19.73 -28.95 -13.39
N PRO A 18 18.93 -28.42 -14.34
CA PRO A 18 19.32 -28.37 -15.73
C PRO A 18 20.12 -27.10 -16.02
N SER A 19 21.38 -27.26 -16.42
CA SER A 19 22.24 -26.21 -16.95
C SER A 19 21.80 -25.85 -18.38
N PHE A 20 21.28 -24.65 -18.58
CA PHE A 20 21.10 -24.05 -19.90
C PHE A 20 22.17 -22.97 -20.13
N PHE A 21 22.63 -22.86 -21.38
CA PHE A 21 23.70 -22.02 -21.93
C PHE A 21 25.11 -22.64 -22.01
N ARG A 22 25.38 -23.19 -23.20
CA ARG A 22 26.68 -23.63 -23.70
C ARG A 22 27.46 -22.39 -24.17
N ARG A 23 28.64 -22.12 -23.59
CA ARG A 23 29.57 -21.05 -24.00
C ARG A 23 30.33 -21.45 -25.27
N SER A 24 30.54 -20.49 -26.17
CA SER A 24 31.57 -20.51 -27.20
C SER A 24 32.46 -19.27 -27.07
N THR A 25 33.73 -19.47 -26.69
CA THR A 25 34.89 -18.60 -26.96
C THR A 25 35.45 -18.95 -28.35
N PRO A 26 36.36 -18.19 -29.02
CA PRO A 26 37.40 -17.26 -28.51
C PRO A 26 37.44 -15.93 -29.33
N THR A 27 38.28 -14.91 -29.13
CA THR A 27 39.76 -14.82 -29.15
C THR A 27 40.22 -13.42 -28.71
N SER A 28 41.40 -13.37 -28.09
CA SER A 28 42.18 -12.20 -27.65
C SER A 28 43.06 -11.60 -28.73
N VAL A 29 43.22 -10.26 -28.81
CA VAL A 29 44.50 -9.53 -29.10
C VAL A 29 44.37 -8.03 -28.66
N PRO A 30 45.42 -7.17 -28.63
CA PRO A 30 46.03 -6.66 -27.40
C PRO A 30 45.97 -5.13 -27.19
N ARG A 31 46.50 -4.70 -26.04
CA ARG A 31 46.74 -3.30 -25.60
C ARG A 31 47.58 -2.47 -26.59
N SER A 32 47.27 -1.18 -26.68
CA SER A 32 48.27 -0.13 -26.95
C SER A 32 48.09 1.03 -25.95
N ALA A 33 49.18 1.75 -25.70
CA ALA A 33 49.35 2.73 -24.64
C ALA A 33 49.50 4.16 -25.20
N ALA A 34 49.38 5.11 -24.27
CA ALA A 34 49.85 6.50 -24.29
C ALA A 34 49.04 7.52 -25.11
N ALA A 35 48.58 8.59 -24.45
CA ALA A 35 49.33 9.85 -24.40
C ALA A 35 48.60 10.87 -23.52
N ALA A 36 49.35 11.46 -22.59
CA ALA A 36 48.95 12.66 -21.86
C ALA A 36 49.12 13.87 -22.79
N ALA A 37 48.09 14.70 -22.91
CA ALA A 37 48.18 16.02 -23.52
C ALA A 37 47.59 17.05 -22.56
N ALA A 38 48.45 17.95 -22.10
CA ALA A 38 48.10 19.14 -21.35
C ALA A 38 47.29 20.09 -22.24
N VAL A 39 46.20 20.63 -21.68
CA VAL A 39 45.47 21.76 -22.28
C VAL A 39 45.37 22.88 -21.25
N MET A 40 45.67 24.07 -21.74
CA MET A 40 45.88 25.30 -20.99
C MET A 40 44.64 25.79 -20.24
N SER A 41 44.93 26.40 -19.10
CA SER A 41 44.04 27.14 -18.21
C SER A 41 43.38 28.32 -18.91
N PHE A 42 42.04 28.34 -18.92
CA PHE A 42 41.25 29.57 -19.02
C PHE A 42 40.51 29.78 -17.69
N SER A 43 40.90 30.86 -17.01
CA SER A 43 40.27 31.37 -15.80
C SER A 43 38.96 32.04 -16.16
N SER A 44 37.84 31.47 -15.71
CA SER A 44 36.58 32.19 -15.55
C SER A 44 35.96 31.76 -14.22
N SER A 45 35.97 32.66 -13.24
CA SER A 45 35.26 32.50 -11.98
C SER A 45 33.76 32.67 -12.19
N PRO A 46 32.91 31.74 -11.72
CA PRO A 46 31.58 32.08 -11.26
C PRO A 46 31.55 32.03 -9.74
N HIS A 47 30.92 33.01 -9.12
CA HIS A 47 30.58 32.98 -7.70
C HIS A 47 29.85 31.68 -7.36
N SER A 48 30.51 30.80 -6.61
CA SER A 48 29.91 29.65 -5.97
C SER A 48 29.21 30.12 -4.70
N THR A 49 27.88 30.12 -4.74
CA THR A 49 27.07 29.98 -3.52
C THR A 49 27.51 28.70 -2.81
N PRO A 50 27.70 28.70 -1.47
CA PRO A 50 28.02 27.48 -0.76
C PRO A 50 26.89 26.48 -0.96
N PRO A 51 27.18 25.18 -1.12
CA PRO A 51 26.15 24.16 -1.06
C PRO A 51 25.40 24.32 0.28
N PRO A 52 24.07 24.11 0.31
CA PRO A 52 23.36 24.07 1.59
C PRO A 52 24.06 23.05 2.49
N PRO A 53 24.15 23.30 3.81
CA PRO A 53 24.77 22.37 4.72
C PRO A 53 24.10 21.00 4.52
N ALA A 54 24.91 19.96 4.33
CA ALA A 54 24.41 18.60 4.24
C ALA A 54 23.56 18.35 5.49
N THR A 55 22.27 18.11 5.28
CA THR A 55 21.37 17.68 6.33
C THR A 55 22.00 16.46 6.97
N VAL A 56 22.43 16.58 8.22
CA VAL A 56 22.94 15.45 9.00
C VAL A 56 21.70 14.61 9.29
N ILE A 57 21.40 13.68 8.39
CA ILE A 57 20.36 12.68 8.62
C ILE A 57 20.80 11.93 9.88
N PRO A 58 19.98 11.89 10.95
CA PRO A 58 20.32 11.13 12.14
C PRO A 58 20.63 9.69 11.73
N GLU A 59 21.83 9.20 12.04
CA GLU A 59 22.18 7.81 11.78
C GLU A 59 21.12 6.90 12.40
N ALA A 60 20.60 5.95 11.61
CA ALA A 60 19.58 5.03 12.08
C ALA A 60 20.05 4.31 13.35
N ASP A 61 19.24 4.35 14.41
CA ASP A 61 19.47 3.61 15.65
C ASP A 61 19.78 2.13 15.32
N PRO A 62 21.03 1.66 15.57
CA PRO A 62 21.45 0.32 15.18
C PRO A 62 20.60 -0.78 15.82
N GLY A 63 20.07 -0.57 17.02
CA GLY A 63 19.20 -1.51 17.73
C GLY A 63 17.84 -1.66 17.04
N LYS A 64 17.20 -0.54 16.70
CA LYS A 64 15.91 -0.52 15.99
C LYS A 64 16.03 -1.13 14.59
N LEU A 65 17.09 -0.78 13.86
CA LEU A 65 17.35 -1.37 12.55
C LEU A 65 17.55 -2.89 12.64
N SER A 66 18.35 -3.35 13.61
CA SER A 66 18.57 -4.79 13.84
C SER A 66 17.27 -5.53 14.16
N GLN A 67 16.40 -4.96 14.99
CA GLN A 67 15.09 -5.54 15.31
C GLN A 67 14.23 -5.72 14.05
N VAL A 68 14.16 -4.70 13.19
CA VAL A 68 13.40 -4.76 11.94
C VAL A 68 13.94 -5.79 10.96
N LEU A 69 15.27 -5.84 10.77
CA LEU A 69 15.91 -6.84 9.90
C LEU A 69 15.69 -8.25 10.44
N THR A 70 15.72 -8.42 11.77
CA THR A 70 15.44 -9.69 12.44
C THR A 70 14.00 -10.12 12.21
N TYR A 71 13.02 -9.23 12.43
CA TYR A 71 11.61 -9.50 12.15
C TYR A 71 11.40 -9.87 10.68
N HIS A 72 11.99 -9.11 9.75
CA HIS A 72 11.87 -9.41 8.33
C HIS A 72 12.38 -10.82 8.03
N ASN A 73 13.60 -11.17 8.45
CA ASN A 73 14.15 -12.50 8.20
C ASN A 73 13.35 -13.63 8.88
N GLN A 74 12.90 -13.43 10.12
CA GLN A 74 12.11 -14.42 10.87
C GLN A 74 10.76 -14.72 10.23
N THR A 75 10.14 -13.70 9.60
CA THR A 75 8.79 -13.81 9.03
C THR A 75 8.77 -14.19 7.54
N LYS A 76 9.91 -14.53 6.95
CA LYS A 76 9.99 -15.08 5.60
C LYS A 76 9.33 -16.46 5.50
N HIS A 77 8.80 -16.78 4.32
CA HIS A 77 8.54 -18.18 3.97
C HIS A 77 9.73 -18.74 3.20
N SER A 78 10.02 -20.02 3.44
CA SER A 78 10.96 -20.83 2.68
C SER A 78 10.26 -22.10 2.18
N MET A 79 10.81 -22.74 1.16
CA MET A 79 10.27 -23.98 0.58
C MET A 79 10.09 -25.11 1.62
N HIS A 80 10.85 -25.07 2.72
CA HIS A 80 10.83 -26.12 3.75
C HIS A 80 10.18 -25.66 5.06
N LYS A 81 9.89 -24.37 5.21
CA LYS A 81 9.39 -23.80 6.46
C LYS A 81 8.66 -22.49 6.20
N TYR A 82 7.37 -22.46 6.52
CA TYR A 82 6.59 -21.24 6.57
C TYR A 82 6.89 -20.44 7.84
N ALA A 83 6.70 -19.11 7.80
CA ALA A 83 6.67 -18.27 9.00
C ALA A 83 5.71 -18.83 10.05
N ARG A 84 6.02 -18.62 11.34
CA ARG A 84 5.23 -19.20 12.42
C ARG A 84 3.84 -18.58 12.44
N GLY A 85 2.84 -19.45 12.38
CA GLY A 85 1.42 -19.12 12.48
C GLY A 85 0.74 -19.99 13.53
N PRO A 86 -0.56 -19.78 13.76
CA PRO A 86 -1.35 -20.64 14.63
C PRO A 86 -1.39 -22.08 14.10
N HIS A 87 -1.46 -23.08 14.98
CA HIS A 87 -1.52 -24.51 14.62
C HIS A 87 -2.90 -24.98 14.09
N GLY A 88 -3.75 -24.04 13.71
CA GLY A 88 -5.14 -24.21 13.30
C GLY A 88 -5.93 -22.92 13.53
N LEU A 89 -7.04 -22.74 12.81
CA LEU A 89 -7.90 -21.55 12.98
C LEU A 89 -9.01 -21.84 13.99
N ASP A 90 -9.03 -21.06 15.06
CA ASP A 90 -10.12 -21.06 16.04
C ASP A 90 -11.24 -20.11 15.57
N TRP A 91 -12.11 -20.64 14.71
CA TRP A 91 -13.23 -19.90 14.13
C TRP A 91 -14.23 -19.38 15.17
N ALA A 92 -14.37 -20.05 16.31
CA ALA A 92 -15.26 -19.61 17.38
C ALA A 92 -14.73 -18.36 18.12
N ASN A 93 -13.44 -18.08 17.97
CA ASN A 93 -12.74 -16.94 18.54
C ASN A 93 -12.19 -15.99 17.45
N GLN A 94 -12.74 -16.03 16.24
CA GLN A 94 -12.38 -15.09 15.18
C GLN A 94 -12.62 -13.65 15.67
N PRO A 95 -11.65 -12.74 15.52
CA PRO A 95 -11.81 -11.34 15.92
C PRO A 95 -13.00 -10.70 15.21
N ASN A 96 -13.82 -9.96 15.96
CA ASN A 96 -14.86 -9.14 15.37
C ASN A 96 -14.23 -8.18 14.34
N PRO A 97 -14.65 -8.22 13.06
CA PRO A 97 -14.09 -7.38 12.02
C PRO A 97 -14.58 -5.93 12.08
N PHE A 98 -15.35 -5.56 13.12
CA PHE A 98 -15.91 -4.24 13.31
C PHE A 98 -15.59 -3.74 14.72
N ARG A 99 -14.72 -2.73 14.80
CA ARG A 99 -14.58 -1.91 16.00
C ARG A 99 -15.84 -1.08 16.14
N ARG A 100 -16.33 -0.92 17.36
CA ARG A 100 -17.46 -0.07 17.73
C ARG A 100 -17.19 0.56 19.08
N TYR A 101 -17.84 1.69 19.33
CA TYR A 101 -17.87 2.36 20.62
C TYR A 101 -19.31 2.40 21.12
N PRO A 102 -19.84 1.31 21.73
CA PRO A 102 -21.27 1.11 21.92
C PRO A 102 -22.01 2.18 22.73
N SER A 103 -21.30 2.91 23.61
CA SER A 103 -21.87 4.01 24.38
C SER A 103 -21.92 5.34 23.62
N VAL A 104 -21.36 5.41 22.42
CA VAL A 104 -21.35 6.57 21.54
C VAL A 104 -22.47 6.41 20.51
N PRO A 105 -23.38 7.39 20.35
CA PRO A 105 -24.42 7.32 19.34
C PRO A 105 -23.87 7.21 17.92
N LEU A 106 -24.52 6.40 17.09
CA LEU A 106 -24.25 6.35 15.66
C LEU A 106 -24.91 7.54 14.97
N LEU A 107 -24.11 8.26 14.19
CA LEU A 107 -24.57 9.30 13.29
C LEU A 107 -24.50 8.76 11.85
N PRO A 108 -25.64 8.42 11.22
CA PRO A 108 -25.66 7.83 9.89
C PRO A 108 -25.16 8.81 8.83
N LEU A 109 -24.24 8.39 7.96
CA LEU A 109 -23.75 9.21 6.85
C LEU A 109 -24.72 9.25 5.66
N GLY A 110 -25.74 8.39 5.66
CA GLY A 110 -26.69 8.25 4.56
C GLY A 110 -26.18 7.30 3.47
N GLY A 111 -27.06 6.87 2.58
CA GLY A 111 -26.69 5.99 1.47
C GLY A 111 -26.06 6.73 0.29
N GLU A 112 -26.01 6.03 -0.83
CA GLU A 112 -25.48 6.53 -2.09
C GLU A 112 -26.13 7.84 -2.55
N ASP A 113 -25.32 8.87 -2.83
CA ASP A 113 -25.77 10.12 -3.45
C ASP A 113 -26.07 9.89 -4.95
N SER A 114 -27.08 10.56 -5.50
CA SER A 114 -27.51 10.46 -6.90
C SER A 114 -26.59 11.22 -7.87
N SER A 115 -25.57 11.90 -7.34
CA SER A 115 -24.57 12.64 -8.11
C SER A 115 -23.82 11.77 -9.12
N SER A 116 -23.49 12.35 -10.28
CA SER A 116 -22.70 11.66 -11.30
C SER A 116 -21.25 11.46 -10.85
N SER A 117 -20.75 10.24 -11.04
CA SER A 117 -19.34 9.87 -10.83
C SER A 117 -18.56 10.05 -12.15
N PRO A 118 -17.36 10.64 -12.15
CA PRO A 118 -16.53 10.74 -13.36
C PRO A 118 -16.11 9.37 -13.90
N LEU A 119 -15.69 9.34 -15.17
CA LEU A 119 -15.07 8.15 -15.75
C LEU A 119 -13.76 7.84 -15.00
N TYR A 120 -13.46 6.56 -14.82
CA TYR A 120 -12.26 6.16 -14.08
C TYR A 120 -10.97 6.72 -14.68
N GLN A 121 -10.84 6.70 -16.01
CA GLN A 121 -9.63 7.19 -16.66
C GLN A 121 -9.44 8.71 -16.52
N SER A 122 -10.52 9.49 -16.38
CA SER A 122 -10.41 10.96 -16.43
C SER A 122 -9.76 11.54 -15.17
N ILE A 123 -9.93 10.90 -14.01
CA ILE A 123 -9.32 11.38 -12.75
C ILE A 123 -7.79 11.33 -12.77
N PHE A 124 -7.20 10.52 -13.65
CA PHE A 124 -5.75 10.43 -13.83
C PHE A 124 -5.19 11.56 -14.70
N GLU A 125 -6.03 12.23 -15.50
CA GLU A 125 -5.64 13.38 -16.33
C GLU A 125 -5.81 14.69 -15.57
N SER A 126 -6.94 14.86 -14.87
CA SER A 126 -7.26 16.02 -14.05
C SER A 126 -8.29 15.70 -12.97
N LEU A 127 -8.24 16.42 -11.86
CA LEU A 127 -9.26 16.35 -10.83
C LEU A 127 -10.53 17.11 -11.28
N PRO A 128 -11.75 16.63 -10.93
CA PRO A 128 -12.99 17.38 -11.15
C PRO A 128 -12.93 18.79 -10.55
N SER A 129 -13.40 19.78 -11.33
CA SER A 129 -13.48 21.19 -10.92
C SER A 129 -14.89 21.75 -11.21
N PRO A 130 -15.48 22.56 -10.30
CA PRO A 130 -14.94 22.88 -8.97
C PRO A 130 -14.96 21.67 -8.02
N PRO A 131 -14.08 21.63 -7.01
CA PRO A 131 -14.09 20.59 -5.98
C PRO A 131 -15.41 20.63 -5.21
N ARG A 132 -15.89 19.46 -4.78
CA ARG A 132 -17.12 19.40 -3.98
C ARG A 132 -16.91 20.08 -2.63
N SER A 133 -17.94 20.74 -2.13
CA SER A 133 -17.91 21.35 -0.81
C SER A 133 -17.86 20.30 0.29
N LEU A 134 -17.23 20.64 1.41
CA LEU A 134 -17.21 19.81 2.61
C LEU A 134 -18.62 19.78 3.23
N SER A 135 -19.24 18.60 3.23
CA SER A 135 -20.61 18.39 3.72
C SER A 135 -20.78 16.95 4.20
N LYS A 136 -21.88 16.67 4.89
CA LYS A 136 -22.27 15.29 5.23
C LYS A 136 -22.29 14.37 4.01
N SER A 137 -22.83 14.83 2.86
CA SER A 137 -22.94 14.01 1.65
C SER A 137 -21.57 13.69 1.05
N SER A 138 -20.68 14.68 0.98
CA SER A 138 -19.34 14.45 0.42
C SER A 138 -18.45 13.59 1.33
N ILE A 139 -18.57 13.73 2.66
CA ILE A 139 -17.94 12.81 3.62
C ILE A 139 -18.53 11.39 3.52
N SER A 140 -19.85 11.27 3.36
CA SER A 140 -20.52 9.98 3.13
C SER A 140 -19.96 9.30 1.89
N GLN A 141 -19.93 9.99 0.75
CA GLN A 141 -19.42 9.47 -0.51
C GLN A 141 -17.94 9.08 -0.42
N LEU A 142 -17.09 9.90 0.22
CA LEU A 142 -15.68 9.58 0.44
C LEU A 142 -15.53 8.22 1.13
N PHE A 143 -16.19 8.03 2.28
CA PHE A 143 -16.10 6.77 3.02
C PHE A 143 -16.81 5.61 2.31
N TYR A 144 -17.92 5.87 1.62
CA TYR A 144 -18.65 4.88 0.83
C TYR A 144 -17.81 4.30 -0.33
N HIS A 145 -16.96 5.13 -0.94
CA HIS A 145 -16.12 4.78 -2.08
C HIS A 145 -14.68 4.40 -1.71
N SER A 146 -14.32 4.40 -0.41
CA SER A 146 -12.96 4.05 0.04
C SER A 146 -12.92 2.91 1.08
N LEU A 147 -13.78 2.96 2.10
CA LEU A 147 -13.62 2.14 3.32
C LEU A 147 -14.89 1.38 3.73
N ALA A 148 -16.04 1.73 3.17
CA ALA A 148 -17.31 1.06 3.42
C ALA A 148 -17.34 -0.41 2.97
N LEU A 149 -18.35 -1.14 3.44
CA LEU A 149 -18.71 -2.43 2.88
C LEU A 149 -19.08 -2.25 1.40
N SER A 150 -18.61 -3.15 0.55
CA SER A 150 -18.87 -3.17 -0.90
C SER A 150 -19.88 -4.24 -1.30
N ALA A 151 -19.99 -5.33 -0.52
CA ALA A 151 -21.00 -6.36 -0.64
C ALA A 151 -20.95 -7.29 0.58
N TRP A 152 -21.98 -8.12 0.73
CA TRP A 152 -21.88 -9.35 1.52
C TRP A 152 -21.86 -10.56 0.59
N LYS A 153 -21.17 -11.61 1.02
CA LYS A 153 -21.09 -12.89 0.31
C LYS A 153 -21.62 -14.00 1.20
N THR A 154 -22.37 -14.92 0.61
CA THR A 154 -22.95 -16.06 1.32
C THR A 154 -22.70 -17.35 0.55
N ILE A 155 -22.25 -18.40 1.25
CA ILE A 155 -22.22 -19.77 0.74
C ILE A 155 -22.60 -20.77 1.84
N GLY A 156 -23.66 -21.54 1.63
CA GLY A 156 -24.25 -22.36 2.69
C GLY A 156 -24.67 -21.50 3.88
N SER A 157 -24.21 -21.84 5.09
CA SER A 157 -24.46 -21.08 6.32
C SER A 157 -23.42 -19.99 6.62
N SER A 158 -22.39 -19.82 5.76
CA SER A 158 -21.32 -18.85 6.00
C SER A 158 -21.59 -17.55 5.25
N THR A 159 -21.64 -16.44 6.00
CA THR A 159 -21.82 -15.08 5.48
C THR A 159 -20.66 -14.20 5.90
N TRP A 160 -20.08 -13.43 4.97
CA TRP A 160 -18.99 -12.50 5.27
C TRP A 160 -19.13 -11.20 4.47
N SER A 161 -18.71 -10.09 5.08
CA SER A 161 -18.68 -8.78 4.44
C SER A 161 -17.39 -8.59 3.65
N LEU A 162 -17.48 -7.86 2.53
CA LEU A 162 -16.34 -7.35 1.79
C LEU A 162 -16.30 -5.83 1.92
N ARG A 163 -15.11 -5.23 1.94
CA ARG A 163 -14.92 -3.77 1.91
C ARG A 163 -14.47 -3.30 0.52
N VAL A 164 -14.44 -1.99 0.32
CA VAL A 164 -13.91 -1.38 -0.90
C VAL A 164 -12.39 -1.56 -1.01
N ASN A 165 -11.66 -1.34 0.08
CA ASN A 165 -10.26 -1.73 0.18
C ASN A 165 -10.13 -3.24 0.46
N PRO A 166 -9.20 -3.95 -0.21
CA PRO A 166 -8.91 -5.35 0.07
C PRO A 166 -8.21 -5.49 1.42
N SER A 167 -8.25 -6.69 1.98
CA SER A 167 -7.54 -7.05 3.21
C SER A 167 -7.09 -8.50 3.15
N SER A 168 -5.92 -8.78 3.69
CA SER A 168 -5.37 -10.13 3.77
C SER A 168 -6.33 -11.07 4.51
N GLY A 169 -6.84 -12.08 3.80
CA GLY A 169 -7.79 -13.01 4.40
C GLY A 169 -9.14 -12.40 4.79
N ASN A 170 -9.44 -11.18 4.33
CA ASN A 170 -10.65 -10.42 4.65
C ASN A 170 -10.81 -10.16 6.17
N LEU A 171 -9.71 -9.81 6.85
CA LEU A 171 -9.67 -9.62 8.31
C LEU A 171 -9.79 -8.17 8.75
N HIS A 172 -9.48 -7.22 7.86
CA HIS A 172 -9.64 -5.77 8.00
C HIS A 172 -9.06 -5.22 9.32
N PRO A 173 -7.72 -5.24 9.51
CA PRO A 173 -7.07 -4.67 10.69
C PRO A 173 -7.21 -3.15 10.78
N THR A 174 -7.43 -2.48 9.65
CA THR A 174 -7.49 -1.03 9.52
C THR A 174 -8.79 -0.44 10.10
N GLU A 175 -8.65 0.51 11.02
CA GLU A 175 -9.72 1.41 11.48
C GLU A 175 -9.49 2.84 10.97
N THR A 176 -10.52 3.67 11.05
CA THR A 176 -10.49 5.02 10.46
C THR A 176 -11.17 6.05 11.33
N TYR A 177 -10.55 7.22 11.42
CA TYR A 177 -11.02 8.37 12.19
C TYR A 177 -11.14 9.59 11.29
N LEU A 178 -12.24 10.34 11.43
CA LEU A 178 -12.44 11.64 10.82
C LEU A 178 -12.11 12.73 11.85
N ILE A 179 -11.22 13.65 11.51
CA ILE A 179 -10.97 14.87 12.28
C ILE A 179 -11.34 16.04 11.37
N ALA A 180 -12.44 16.71 11.67
CA ALA A 180 -13.06 17.66 10.75
C ALA A 180 -13.43 18.99 11.44
N PRO A 181 -13.49 20.10 10.67
CA PRO A 181 -14.14 21.31 11.13
C PRO A 181 -15.66 21.07 11.35
N PRO A 182 -16.43 22.06 11.83
CA PRO A 182 -17.88 21.95 11.88
C PRO A 182 -18.44 21.57 10.50
N ILE A 183 -19.31 20.58 10.47
CA ILE A 183 -20.01 20.15 9.26
C ILE A 183 -21.49 20.11 9.60
N GLU A 184 -22.28 20.88 8.85
CA GLU A 184 -23.73 20.96 9.02
C GLU A 184 -24.33 19.55 9.10
N THR A 185 -25.23 19.34 10.05
CA THR A 185 -25.88 18.05 10.38
C THR A 185 -25.00 16.94 10.96
N LEU A 186 -23.68 17.10 11.01
CA LEU A 186 -22.76 16.20 11.73
C LEU A 186 -22.40 16.75 13.11
N SER A 187 -21.95 18.00 13.19
CA SER A 187 -21.52 18.67 14.42
C SER A 187 -21.42 20.18 14.21
N ASP A 188 -21.87 20.95 15.20
CA ASP A 188 -21.76 22.43 15.23
C ASP A 188 -20.36 22.91 15.64
N SER A 189 -19.49 22.00 16.07
CA SER A 189 -18.10 22.25 16.44
C SER A 189 -17.17 21.33 15.63
N ALA A 190 -15.87 21.67 15.56
CA ALA A 190 -14.88 20.73 15.05
C ALA A 190 -14.90 19.46 15.92
N PHE A 191 -14.55 18.30 15.38
CA PHE A 191 -14.75 17.04 16.08
C PHE A 191 -13.81 15.94 15.61
N VAL A 192 -13.67 14.91 16.45
CA VAL A 192 -13.07 13.62 16.10
C VAL A 192 -14.16 12.55 16.12
N ALA A 193 -14.25 11.75 15.08
CA ALA A 193 -15.19 10.63 15.00
C ALA A 193 -14.54 9.36 14.49
N HIS A 194 -14.89 8.21 15.07
CA HIS A 194 -14.59 6.89 14.53
C HIS A 194 -15.57 6.56 13.41
N TYR A 195 -15.10 6.03 12.28
CA TYR A 195 -15.96 5.55 11.19
C TYR A 195 -16.35 4.09 11.42
N ALA A 196 -17.65 3.83 11.58
CA ALA A 196 -18.21 2.49 11.76
C ALA A 196 -18.65 1.91 10.39
N PRO A 197 -17.85 1.04 9.74
CA PRO A 197 -18.12 0.60 8.37
C PRO A 197 -19.31 -0.34 8.26
N LYS A 198 -19.67 -1.10 9.31
CA LYS A 198 -20.84 -2.02 9.28
C LYS A 198 -22.15 -1.25 9.13
N GLU A 199 -22.25 -0.08 9.74
CA GLU A 199 -23.44 0.77 9.73
C GLU A 199 -23.32 1.97 8.78
N HIS A 200 -22.16 2.17 8.14
CA HIS A 200 -21.86 3.37 7.35
C HIS A 200 -22.21 4.66 8.10
N SER A 201 -21.62 4.80 9.29
CA SER A 201 -21.97 5.81 10.28
C SER A 201 -20.72 6.33 10.98
N LEU A 202 -20.86 7.46 11.68
CA LEU A 202 -19.82 8.03 12.54
C LEU A 202 -20.18 7.85 14.00
N GLU A 203 -19.19 7.57 14.84
CA GLU A 203 -19.26 7.64 16.30
C GLU A 203 -18.43 8.85 16.73
N VAL A 204 -19.07 9.97 17.08
CA VAL A 204 -18.37 11.21 17.48
C VAL A 204 -17.76 11.02 18.86
N ARG A 205 -16.42 11.00 18.91
CA ARG A 205 -15.60 10.63 20.05
C ARG A 205 -15.25 11.84 20.92
N ALA A 206 -14.99 12.98 20.31
CA ALA A 206 -14.63 14.22 21.00
C ALA A 206 -15.05 15.44 20.18
N SER A 207 -15.43 16.52 20.87
CA SER A 207 -15.60 17.85 20.28
C SER A 207 -14.33 18.68 20.48
N ILE A 208 -13.95 19.45 19.47
CA ILE A 208 -12.77 20.30 19.45
C ILE A 208 -13.22 21.78 19.58
N PRO A 209 -12.76 22.51 20.62
CA PRO A 209 -13.06 23.93 20.80
C PRO A 209 -12.67 24.81 19.60
N SER A 210 -13.37 25.92 19.38
CA SER A 210 -13.14 26.79 18.21
C SER A 210 -11.81 27.54 18.22
N ASP A 211 -11.19 27.72 19.39
CA ASP A 211 -9.87 28.32 19.62
C ASP A 211 -8.75 27.28 19.72
N PHE A 212 -9.05 26.01 19.42
CA PHE A 212 -8.12 24.91 19.60
C PHE A 212 -7.01 24.89 18.56
N PHE A 213 -7.33 25.17 17.30
CA PHE A 213 -6.33 25.28 16.24
C PHE A 213 -5.92 26.74 16.01
N PRO A 214 -4.65 27.02 15.71
CA PRO A 214 -4.25 28.31 15.14
C PRO A 214 -5.10 28.63 13.92
N ARG A 215 -5.44 29.92 13.72
CA ARG A 215 -6.16 30.34 12.52
C ARG A 215 -5.33 29.97 11.28
N ASN A 216 -5.99 29.39 10.28
CA ASN A 216 -5.39 28.98 9.01
C ASN A 216 -4.33 27.86 9.14
N LEU A 217 -4.37 27.05 10.21
CA LEU A 217 -3.49 25.87 10.31
C LEU A 217 -3.64 24.93 9.11
N LEU A 218 -4.88 24.74 8.63
CA LEU A 218 -5.22 24.00 7.42
C LEU A 218 -6.05 24.90 6.49
N PRO A 219 -6.01 24.69 5.17
CA PRO A 219 -6.84 25.44 4.23
C PRO A 219 -8.33 25.23 4.47
N GLU A 220 -9.12 26.22 4.08
CA GLU A 220 -10.58 26.11 4.09
C GLU A 220 -11.04 24.90 3.25
N GLY A 221 -12.05 24.18 3.75
CA GLY A 221 -12.55 22.95 3.12
C GLY A 221 -11.67 21.71 3.34
N SER A 222 -10.58 21.81 4.11
CA SER A 222 -9.72 20.66 4.44
C SER A 222 -10.15 19.95 5.72
N PHE A 223 -9.85 18.67 5.81
CA PHE A 223 -10.05 17.82 6.98
C PHE A 223 -9.01 16.70 7.00
N MET A 224 -8.94 15.96 8.11
CA MET A 224 -7.98 14.87 8.28
C MET A 224 -8.69 13.53 8.41
N VAL A 225 -8.06 12.49 7.87
CA VAL A 225 -8.46 11.08 8.01
C VAL A 225 -7.32 10.32 8.68
N GLY A 226 -7.53 9.91 9.93
CA GLY A 226 -6.63 9.05 10.68
C GLY A 226 -6.83 7.58 10.33
N ILE A 227 -5.74 6.82 10.26
CA ILE A 227 -5.71 5.38 10.03
C ILE A 227 -4.95 4.73 11.18
N SER A 228 -5.53 3.67 11.74
CA SER A 228 -4.91 2.82 12.76
C SER A 228 -5.05 1.34 12.39
N SER A 229 -4.25 0.49 13.03
CA SER A 229 -4.27 -0.97 12.82
C SER A 229 -4.46 -1.73 14.14
N ILE A 230 -5.32 -2.74 14.11
CA ILE A 230 -5.48 -3.73 15.18
C ILE A 230 -4.74 -5.00 14.76
N PHE A 231 -3.47 -5.13 15.16
CA PHE A 231 -2.62 -6.25 14.73
C PHE A 231 -3.19 -7.63 15.06
N TRP A 232 -3.96 -7.73 16.15
CA TRP A 232 -4.59 -8.98 16.56
C TRP A 232 -5.50 -9.58 15.48
N ARG A 233 -6.20 -8.76 14.69
CA ARG A 233 -7.09 -9.25 13.62
C ARG A 233 -6.35 -10.11 12.60
N GLU A 234 -5.22 -9.64 12.13
CA GLU A 234 -4.34 -10.37 11.21
C GLU A 234 -3.58 -11.50 11.91
N ALA A 235 -3.11 -11.26 13.15
CA ALA A 235 -2.31 -12.22 13.91
C ALA A 235 -3.07 -13.49 14.30
N TRP A 236 -4.40 -13.39 14.46
CA TRP A 236 -5.28 -14.54 14.67
C TRP A 236 -5.14 -15.59 13.56
N LYS A 237 -4.93 -15.17 12.30
CA LYS A 237 -4.77 -16.08 11.15
C LYS A 237 -3.32 -16.30 10.75
N TYR A 238 -2.52 -15.24 10.73
CA TYR A 238 -1.21 -15.22 10.07
C TYR A 238 -0.02 -15.22 11.02
N GLY A 239 -0.28 -15.22 12.33
CA GLY A 239 0.75 -15.22 13.37
C GLY A 239 1.79 -14.14 13.18
N GLU A 240 3.08 -14.50 13.21
CA GLU A 240 4.18 -13.54 13.20
C GLU A 240 4.19 -12.65 11.94
N ARG A 241 3.60 -13.10 10.81
CA ARG A 241 3.60 -12.34 9.55
C ARG A 241 2.56 -11.22 9.50
N ALA A 242 1.64 -11.17 10.47
CA ALA A 242 0.54 -10.22 10.52
C ALA A 242 0.96 -8.75 10.42
N PHE A 243 2.09 -8.35 11.02
CA PHE A 243 2.55 -6.97 10.93
C PHE A 243 2.93 -6.56 9.49
N ARG A 244 3.32 -7.51 8.61
CA ARG A 244 3.46 -7.22 7.17
C ARG A 244 2.10 -6.93 6.52
N TYR A 245 1.11 -7.77 6.82
CA TYR A 245 -0.22 -7.70 6.22
C TYR A 245 -1.01 -6.47 6.67
N CYS A 246 -0.96 -6.10 7.95
CA CYS A 246 -1.55 -4.84 8.41
C CYS A 246 -1.03 -3.64 7.61
N ASN A 247 0.28 -3.60 7.34
CA ASN A 247 0.87 -2.48 6.60
C ASN A 247 0.55 -2.53 5.08
N HIS A 248 0.36 -3.70 4.47
CA HIS A 248 -0.22 -3.73 3.11
C HIS A 248 -1.62 -3.13 3.09
N ASP A 249 -2.44 -3.48 4.08
CA ASP A 249 -3.83 -3.01 4.19
C ASP A 249 -3.90 -1.49 4.40
N VAL A 250 -2.98 -0.90 5.20
CA VAL A 250 -2.83 0.56 5.31
C VAL A 250 -2.54 1.19 3.93
N GLY A 251 -1.62 0.62 3.15
CA GLY A 251 -1.33 1.09 1.80
C GLY A 251 -2.54 1.03 0.86
N HIS A 252 -3.30 -0.07 0.92
CA HIS A 252 -4.55 -0.22 0.18
C HIS A 252 -5.60 0.82 0.60
N ALA A 253 -5.71 1.13 1.90
CA ALA A 253 -6.62 2.13 2.44
C ALA A 253 -6.24 3.55 2.00
N ILE A 254 -4.95 3.92 2.06
CA ILE A 254 -4.43 5.21 1.57
C ILE A 254 -4.85 5.41 0.12
N ALA A 255 -4.57 4.43 -0.74
CA ALA A 255 -4.92 4.54 -2.16
C ALA A 255 -6.43 4.58 -2.41
N ALA A 256 -7.23 3.83 -1.65
CA ALA A 256 -8.68 3.87 -1.76
C ALA A 256 -9.25 5.25 -1.38
N ILE A 257 -8.73 5.86 -0.31
CA ILE A 257 -9.09 7.23 0.10
C ILE A 257 -8.66 8.24 -0.97
N SER A 258 -7.45 8.12 -1.52
CA SER A 258 -6.97 9.02 -2.58
C SER A 258 -7.82 8.98 -3.84
N ILE A 259 -8.25 7.78 -4.28
CA ILE A 259 -9.12 7.64 -5.46
C ILE A 259 -10.54 8.18 -5.18
N ALA A 260 -11.10 7.91 -4.00
CA ALA A 260 -12.40 8.44 -3.62
C ALA A 260 -12.39 9.97 -3.44
N ALA A 261 -11.30 10.53 -2.91
CA ALA A 261 -11.09 11.97 -2.82
C ALA A 261 -10.97 12.61 -4.21
N ALA A 262 -10.18 11.99 -5.11
CA ALA A 262 -10.03 12.46 -6.48
C ALA A 262 -11.38 12.51 -7.23
N GLU A 263 -12.29 11.58 -6.98
CA GLU A 263 -13.66 11.60 -7.51
C GLU A 263 -14.46 12.85 -7.11
N LEU A 264 -14.16 13.41 -5.93
CA LEU A 264 -14.82 14.58 -5.35
C LEU A 264 -14.10 15.89 -5.71
N GLY A 265 -13.05 15.85 -6.54
CA GLY A 265 -12.19 17.00 -6.83
C GLY A 265 -11.22 17.35 -5.69
N TRP A 266 -11.08 16.46 -4.70
CA TRP A 266 -10.14 16.62 -3.61
C TRP A 266 -8.82 15.92 -3.91
N ASP A 267 -7.80 16.34 -3.18
CA ASP A 267 -6.47 15.75 -3.19
C ASP A 267 -6.10 15.30 -1.77
N VAL A 268 -5.10 14.42 -1.68
CA VAL A 268 -4.73 13.76 -0.43
C VAL A 268 -3.22 13.82 -0.22
N LYS A 269 -2.79 14.14 0.99
CA LYS A 269 -1.39 14.08 1.39
C LYS A 269 -1.20 13.44 2.77
N LEU A 270 -0.25 12.53 2.88
CA LEU A 270 0.21 11.98 4.15
C LEU A 270 0.92 13.07 4.97
N LEU A 271 0.46 13.29 6.19
CA LEU A 271 1.10 14.18 7.16
C LEU A 271 2.29 13.48 7.84
N ASP A 272 3.28 13.10 7.03
CA ASP A 272 4.39 12.23 7.45
C ASP A 272 5.32 12.89 8.47
N GLY A 273 5.24 14.21 8.67
CA GLY A 273 5.98 14.92 9.73
C GLY A 273 5.53 14.60 11.14
N LEU A 274 4.29 14.10 11.32
CA LEU A 274 3.77 13.66 12.62
C LEU A 274 4.50 12.40 13.11
N GLY A 275 4.76 12.33 14.41
CA GLY A 275 5.29 11.15 15.09
C GLY A 275 4.18 10.28 15.66
N PHE A 276 4.57 9.14 16.22
CA PHE A 276 3.65 8.18 16.84
C PHE A 276 2.76 8.84 17.90
N GLU A 277 3.37 9.68 18.74
CA GLU A 277 2.73 10.37 19.85
C GLU A 277 1.67 11.38 19.42
N GLU A 278 1.89 12.12 18.33
CA GLU A 278 0.88 13.03 17.81
C GLU A 278 -0.27 12.27 17.16
N LEU A 279 0.01 11.19 16.42
CA LEU A 279 -1.01 10.36 15.79
C LEU A 279 -1.93 9.68 16.81
N GLU A 280 -1.36 9.17 17.91
CA GLU A 280 -2.08 8.60 19.05
C GLU A 280 -3.12 9.59 19.58
N ARG A 281 -2.69 10.81 19.87
CA ARG A 281 -3.52 11.86 20.46
C ARG A 281 -4.59 12.38 19.51
N LEU A 282 -4.23 12.61 18.24
CA LEU A 282 -5.18 13.07 17.21
C LEU A 282 -6.37 12.13 17.05
N MET A 283 -6.14 10.82 17.18
CA MET A 283 -7.18 9.80 17.06
C MET A 283 -7.82 9.40 18.40
N GLY A 284 -7.32 9.94 19.53
CA GLY A 284 -7.80 9.59 20.87
C GLY A 284 -7.58 8.12 21.22
N LEU A 285 -6.45 7.59 20.75
CA LEU A 285 -6.05 6.23 21.03
C LEU A 285 -5.26 6.22 22.33
N HIS A 286 -5.44 5.17 23.10
CA HIS A 286 -4.64 4.90 24.29
C HIS A 286 -4.00 3.52 24.08
N PRO A 287 -2.89 3.42 23.30
CA PRO A 287 -2.06 2.23 23.33
C PRO A 287 -1.70 1.94 24.80
N TYR A 288 -1.74 0.67 25.18
CA TYR A 288 -1.29 0.26 26.51
C TYR A 288 0.23 0.47 26.60
N GLN A 289 0.64 1.66 27.06
CA GLN A 289 2.06 2.05 27.16
C GLN A 289 2.86 1.09 28.06
N ASP A 290 2.18 0.44 29.02
CA ASP A 290 2.77 -0.53 29.95
C ASP A 290 2.53 -2.00 29.57
N PHE A 291 2.07 -2.32 28.35
CA PHE A 291 1.87 -3.72 27.94
C PHE A 291 3.22 -4.48 27.98
N PRO A 292 3.41 -5.45 28.89
CA PRO A 292 4.68 -6.16 28.99
C PRO A 292 4.77 -7.17 27.85
N ILE A 293 5.52 -6.83 26.81
CA ILE A 293 5.72 -7.72 25.66
C ILE A 293 6.43 -9.00 26.15
N PRO A 294 5.82 -10.19 26.01
CA PRO A 294 6.42 -11.42 26.52
C PRO A 294 7.67 -11.81 25.72
N ASP A 295 8.58 -12.59 26.33
CA ASP A 295 9.82 -13.05 25.66
C ASP A 295 9.57 -14.05 24.52
N LYS A 296 8.38 -14.66 24.51
CA LYS A 296 7.97 -15.68 23.54
C LYS A 296 6.47 -15.61 23.31
N PRO A 297 5.94 -16.21 22.22
CA PRO A 297 4.52 -16.22 21.97
C PRO A 297 3.73 -16.83 23.13
N MET A 298 2.67 -16.14 23.55
CA MET A 298 1.86 -16.50 24.71
C MET A 298 0.38 -16.53 24.33
N LYS A 299 -0.29 -17.65 24.62
CA LYS A 299 -1.75 -17.77 24.50
C LYS A 299 -2.40 -17.46 25.85
N GLY A 300 -3.49 -16.71 25.83
CA GLY A 300 -4.28 -16.41 27.04
C GLY A 300 -5.35 -15.36 26.75
N ARG A 301 -6.05 -14.91 27.79
CA ARG A 301 -6.92 -13.74 27.69
C ARG A 301 -6.07 -12.48 27.84
N ILE A 302 -5.82 -11.78 26.74
CA ILE A 302 -4.91 -10.63 26.67
C ILE A 302 -5.63 -9.48 25.93
N PRO A 303 -6.69 -8.90 26.50
CA PRO A 303 -7.48 -7.87 25.82
C PRO A 303 -6.65 -6.64 25.42
N ASP A 304 -5.55 -6.39 26.12
CA ASP A 304 -4.67 -5.25 25.86
C ASP A 304 -4.12 -5.28 24.43
N ILE A 305 -3.86 -6.46 23.84
CA ILE A 305 -3.33 -6.56 22.47
C ILE A 305 -4.35 -6.26 21.37
N GLU A 306 -5.60 -5.99 21.73
CA GLU A 306 -6.61 -5.44 20.84
C GLU A 306 -6.52 -3.92 20.70
N PHE A 307 -5.51 -3.26 21.30
CA PHE A 307 -5.26 -1.83 21.10
C PHE A 307 -5.06 -1.50 19.61
N GLU A 308 -5.33 -0.23 19.28
CA GLU A 308 -5.10 0.30 17.94
C GLU A 308 -3.73 0.97 17.85
N HIS A 309 -2.90 0.50 16.92
CA HIS A 309 -1.62 1.14 16.59
C HIS A 309 -1.90 2.32 15.65
N PRO A 310 -1.54 3.57 16.02
CA PRO A 310 -1.69 4.71 15.13
C PRO A 310 -0.72 4.62 13.95
N ASP A 311 -1.23 4.39 12.74
CA ASP A 311 -0.39 4.25 11.54
C ASP A 311 -0.08 5.60 10.92
N CYS A 312 -1.11 6.37 10.53
CA CYS A 312 -0.92 7.65 9.86
C CYS A 312 -2.16 8.56 9.89
N VAL A 313 -1.96 9.83 9.51
CA VAL A 313 -3.03 10.79 9.22
C VAL A 313 -2.84 11.33 7.81
N LEU A 314 -3.93 11.34 7.05
CA LEU A 314 -4.03 11.91 5.71
C LEU A 314 -4.75 13.26 5.80
N LEU A 315 -4.15 14.30 5.23
CA LEU A 315 -4.83 15.57 4.95
C LEU A 315 -5.59 15.43 3.63
N VAL A 316 -6.89 15.72 3.65
CA VAL A 316 -7.74 15.81 2.47
C VAL A 316 -8.09 17.28 2.26
N PHE A 317 -7.88 17.79 1.05
CA PHE A 317 -8.02 19.22 0.73
C PHE A 317 -8.53 19.44 -0.70
N PRO A 318 -9.13 20.59 -1.02
CA PRO A 318 -9.56 20.91 -2.38
C PRO A 318 -8.41 20.89 -3.40
N GLY A 319 -8.57 20.17 -4.51
CA GLY A 319 -7.49 19.91 -5.48
C GLY A 319 -7.03 21.13 -6.30
N GLU A 320 -7.74 22.25 -6.22
CA GLU A 320 -7.36 23.53 -6.86
C GLU A 320 -6.26 24.28 -6.09
N LEU A 321 -5.90 23.83 -4.88
CA LEU A 321 -4.84 24.42 -4.07
C LEU A 321 -3.47 24.00 -4.61
N CYS A 322 -2.84 24.88 -5.40
CA CYS A 322 -1.54 24.64 -6.02
C CYS A 322 -0.33 24.78 -5.07
N ASP A 323 -0.48 25.51 -3.96
CA ASP A 323 0.62 25.85 -3.03
C ASP A 323 0.20 25.62 -1.56
N LEU A 324 -0.11 24.37 -1.21
CA LEU A 324 -0.43 24.01 0.16
C LEU A 324 0.85 23.83 0.99
N ASN A 325 0.94 24.62 2.06
CA ASN A 325 2.02 24.63 3.03
C ASN A 325 1.52 24.20 4.41
N VAL A 326 2.00 23.05 4.90
CA VAL A 326 1.65 22.55 6.24
C VAL A 326 2.72 22.96 7.24
N ASN A 327 2.33 23.70 8.30
CA ASN A 327 3.20 24.03 9.42
C ASN A 327 3.20 22.88 10.44
N TYR A 328 4.17 21.98 10.36
CA TYR A 328 4.26 20.83 11.28
C TYR A 328 4.53 21.23 12.73
N GLN A 329 5.19 22.37 12.99
CA GLN A 329 5.43 22.81 14.36
C GLN A 329 4.10 23.14 15.06
N GLU A 330 3.26 23.93 14.40
CA GLU A 330 1.94 24.28 14.91
C GLU A 330 1.01 23.07 14.96
N LEU A 331 1.07 22.19 13.95
CA LEU A 331 0.25 20.99 13.91
C LEU A 331 0.62 20.01 15.03
N CYS A 332 1.91 19.76 15.29
CA CYS A 332 2.36 18.93 16.41
C CYS A 332 1.94 19.56 17.74
N ALA A 333 2.13 20.87 17.92
CA ALA A 333 1.70 21.57 19.13
C ALA A 333 0.18 21.48 19.35
N ALA A 334 -0.61 21.57 18.28
CA ALA A 334 -2.06 21.39 18.35
C ALA A 334 -2.43 19.93 18.67
N ALA A 335 -1.78 18.95 18.06
CA ALA A 335 -2.00 17.53 18.32
C ALA A 335 -1.76 17.17 19.79
N MET A 336 -0.73 17.72 20.42
CA MET A 336 -0.45 17.48 21.85
C MET A 336 -1.56 18.00 22.77
N ARG A 337 -2.33 19.00 22.36
CA ARG A 337 -3.47 19.51 23.15
C ARG A 337 -4.66 18.54 23.15
N PHE A 338 -4.69 17.52 22.29
CA PHE A 338 -5.83 16.58 22.20
C PHE A 338 -6.04 15.77 23.49
N ASP A 339 -5.02 15.67 24.34
CA ASP A 339 -5.10 15.08 25.68
C ASP A 339 -6.09 15.84 26.60
N SER A 340 -6.37 17.11 26.32
CA SER A 340 -7.32 17.91 27.09
C SER A 340 -8.76 17.81 26.59
N LEU A 341 -9.02 17.02 25.55
CA LEU A 341 -10.38 16.84 25.02
C LEU A 341 -11.16 15.83 25.86
N ASP A 342 -12.47 16.03 25.96
CA ASP A 342 -13.38 15.09 26.60
C ASP A 342 -13.68 13.93 25.64
N TRP A 343 -12.87 12.87 25.73
CA TRP A 343 -13.05 11.64 24.95
C TRP A 343 -14.19 10.77 25.49
N THR A 344 -15.07 10.34 24.59
CA THR A 344 -16.25 9.52 24.92
C THR A 344 -16.17 8.15 24.27
N GLY A 345 -16.62 7.13 25.00
CA GLY A 345 -16.72 5.76 24.50
C GLY A 345 -15.60 4.83 24.90
N THR A 346 -15.93 3.55 25.07
CA THR A 346 -14.96 2.46 25.27
C THR A 346 -15.08 1.47 24.11
N PRO A 347 -13.96 1.02 23.52
CA PRO A 347 -14.00 0.09 22.40
C PRO A 347 -14.60 -1.25 22.82
N ASN A 348 -15.37 -1.88 21.94
CA ASN A 348 -15.82 -3.26 22.13
C ASN A 348 -14.63 -4.25 22.10
N SER A 349 -14.74 -5.38 22.80
CA SER A 349 -13.77 -6.47 22.68
C SER A 349 -14.01 -7.26 21.39
N LEU A 350 -12.92 -7.72 20.75
CA LEU A 350 -12.95 -8.40 19.46
C LEU A 350 -12.90 -9.93 19.59
N SER A 351 -12.19 -10.44 20.59
CA SER A 351 -12.02 -11.88 20.85
C SER A 351 -12.02 -12.18 22.35
N LYS A 352 -12.33 -13.43 22.71
CA LYS A 352 -12.32 -13.92 24.10
C LYS A 352 -10.91 -14.32 24.54
N GLU A 353 -10.16 -14.94 23.64
CA GLU A 353 -8.77 -15.36 23.84
C GLU A 353 -7.85 -14.79 22.76
N HIS A 354 -6.55 -14.78 23.05
CA HIS A 354 -5.52 -14.13 22.26
C HIS A 354 -4.28 -15.00 22.17
N VAL A 355 -3.51 -14.80 21.11
CA VAL A 355 -2.11 -15.25 21.01
C VAL A 355 -1.26 -14.02 20.76
N CYS A 356 -0.51 -13.59 21.78
CA CYS A 356 0.44 -12.50 21.64
C CYS A 356 1.69 -13.03 20.92
N TRP A 357 1.89 -12.58 19.67
CA TRP A 357 3.11 -12.80 18.92
C TRP A 357 4.06 -11.65 19.21
N ASP A 358 4.84 -11.81 20.26
CA ASP A 358 5.81 -10.85 20.80
C ASP A 358 6.64 -10.09 19.74
N VAL A 359 7.10 -10.77 18.69
CA VAL A 359 7.89 -10.15 17.62
C VAL A 359 7.14 -9.04 16.87
N ILE A 360 5.80 -9.09 16.79
CA ILE A 360 4.99 -8.03 16.19
C ILE A 360 5.14 -6.75 17.00
N TYR A 361 4.91 -6.84 18.32
CA TYR A 361 4.89 -5.69 19.21
C TYR A 361 6.29 -5.11 19.43
N ARG A 362 7.33 -5.94 19.52
CA ARG A 362 8.74 -5.46 19.54
C ARG A 362 9.10 -4.70 18.26
N THR A 363 8.61 -5.18 17.12
CA THR A 363 8.86 -4.50 15.83
C THR A 363 8.06 -3.21 15.72
N ALA A 364 6.79 -3.22 16.14
CA ALA A 364 5.94 -2.03 16.20
C ALA A 364 6.60 -0.92 17.04
N GLU A 365 7.26 -1.29 18.14
CA GLU A 365 8.01 -0.34 18.96
C GLU A 365 9.27 0.19 18.28
N ALA A 366 10.04 -0.70 17.65
CA ALA A 366 11.26 -0.33 16.92
C ALA A 366 10.99 0.60 15.73
N VAL A 367 9.78 0.57 15.15
CA VAL A 367 9.40 1.40 14.00
C VAL A 367 8.65 2.66 14.36
N LYS A 368 8.45 2.98 15.66
CA LYS A 368 7.85 4.26 16.05
C LYS A 368 8.67 5.42 15.51
N LYS A 369 8.02 6.26 14.70
CA LYS A 369 8.59 7.51 14.20
C LYS A 369 8.47 8.58 15.28
N GLN A 370 9.57 9.29 15.55
CA GLN A 370 9.54 10.52 16.32
C GLN A 370 9.09 11.68 15.43
N SER A 371 8.46 12.70 16.01
CA SER A 371 8.15 13.92 15.27
C SER A 371 9.45 14.57 14.78
N SER A 372 9.49 14.89 13.49
CA SER A 372 10.68 15.45 12.85
C SER A 372 10.61 16.98 12.90
N LEU A 373 11.01 17.55 14.05
CA LEU A 373 11.03 19.00 14.24
C LEU A 373 12.18 19.72 13.50
N GLU A 374 13.21 19.00 13.07
CA GLU A 374 14.31 19.58 12.26
C GLU A 374 13.91 19.79 10.79
N GLU A 375 12.84 19.14 10.33
CA GLU A 375 12.11 19.42 9.08
C GLU A 375 10.86 20.29 9.32
N ALA A 376 10.74 20.96 10.48
CA ALA A 376 9.57 21.79 10.87
C ALA A 376 9.39 23.09 10.05
N GLY A 377 9.96 23.14 8.85
CA GLY A 377 9.55 24.09 7.83
C GLY A 377 8.24 23.68 7.18
N PHE A 378 7.67 24.59 6.39
CA PHE A 378 6.48 24.29 5.60
C PHE A 378 6.80 23.19 4.56
N SER A 379 5.95 22.16 4.48
CA SER A 379 6.00 21.20 3.38
C SER A 379 5.15 21.71 2.22
N ASN A 380 5.81 22.09 1.12
CA ASN A 380 5.12 22.38 -0.14
C ASN A 380 4.57 21.07 -0.74
N ILE A 381 3.27 21.04 -1.00
CA ILE A 381 2.65 19.97 -1.78
C ILE A 381 2.81 20.31 -3.26
N GLU A 382 3.50 19.44 -3.99
CA GLU A 382 3.74 19.60 -5.42
C GLU A 382 2.43 19.55 -6.22
N PRO A 383 2.31 20.33 -7.32
CA PRO A 383 1.13 20.31 -8.18
C PRO A 383 0.83 18.92 -8.74
N PHE A 384 -0.46 18.64 -8.94
CA PHE A 384 -0.92 17.39 -9.53
C PHE A 384 -0.22 17.12 -10.86
N GLN A 385 0.34 15.92 -11.01
CA GLN A 385 0.85 15.43 -12.29
C GLN A 385 -0.08 14.34 -12.79
N GLY A 386 -0.71 14.60 -13.93
CA GLY A 386 -1.51 13.58 -14.59
C GLY A 386 -0.66 12.39 -15.02
N SER A 387 -1.22 11.19 -14.95
CA SER A 387 -0.66 10.02 -15.60
C SER A 387 -1.35 9.82 -16.94
N GLY A 388 -0.57 9.80 -18.02
CA GLY A 388 -1.10 9.76 -19.38
C GLY A 388 -1.90 8.51 -19.68
N VAL A 389 -2.81 8.62 -20.64
CA VAL A 389 -3.54 7.49 -21.21
C VAL A 389 -2.87 7.09 -22.52
N PHE A 390 -2.13 5.98 -22.48
CA PHE A 390 -1.50 5.36 -23.65
C PHE A 390 -2.53 4.62 -24.52
N SER A 391 -3.51 3.96 -23.91
CA SER A 391 -4.52 3.17 -24.63
C SER A 391 -5.92 3.35 -24.02
N ALA A 392 -6.56 4.48 -24.32
CA ALA A 392 -7.91 4.79 -23.82
C ALA A 392 -8.94 3.72 -24.24
N SER A 393 -8.76 3.12 -25.42
CA SER A 393 -9.61 2.05 -25.94
C SER A 393 -9.54 0.74 -25.13
N SER A 394 -8.54 0.58 -24.26
CA SER A 394 -8.44 -0.58 -23.36
C SER A 394 -9.50 -0.57 -22.25
N TYR A 395 -9.99 0.61 -21.86
CA TYR A 395 -10.96 0.74 -20.78
C TYR A 395 -12.39 0.42 -21.23
N LYS A 396 -13.19 -0.12 -20.31
CA LYS A 396 -14.60 -0.50 -20.56
C LYS A 396 -15.61 0.63 -20.34
N GLY A 397 -15.15 1.86 -20.10
CA GLY A 397 -16.02 3.03 -19.90
C GLY A 397 -16.71 3.10 -18.53
N PHE A 398 -16.16 2.40 -17.52
CA PHE A 398 -16.71 2.46 -16.16
C PHE A 398 -16.40 3.78 -15.46
N THR A 399 -17.32 4.19 -14.59
CA THR A 399 -17.10 5.31 -13.65
C THR A 399 -16.22 4.90 -12.48
N VAL A 400 -15.61 5.87 -11.77
CA VAL A 400 -14.82 5.60 -10.55
C VAL A 400 -15.66 4.81 -9.55
N LYS A 401 -16.88 5.26 -9.28
CA LYS A 401 -17.88 4.58 -8.43
C LYS A 401 -18.04 3.12 -8.80
N GLU A 402 -18.29 2.81 -10.07
CA GLU A 402 -18.49 1.43 -10.49
C GLU A 402 -17.27 0.56 -10.22
N ILE A 403 -16.07 1.07 -10.50
CA ILE A 403 -14.85 0.32 -10.28
C ILE A 403 -14.61 0.06 -8.80
N VAL A 404 -14.58 1.10 -7.96
CA VAL A 404 -14.26 0.95 -6.53
C VAL A 404 -15.29 0.08 -5.81
N ARG A 405 -16.58 0.15 -6.21
CA ARG A 405 -17.66 -0.62 -5.59
C ARG A 405 -17.75 -2.06 -6.11
N LYS A 406 -17.42 -2.33 -7.38
CA LYS A 406 -17.54 -3.67 -7.99
C LYS A 406 -16.24 -4.47 -8.00
N ARG A 407 -15.07 -3.85 -7.84
CA ARG A 407 -13.77 -4.55 -7.80
C ARG A 407 -13.76 -5.63 -6.71
N ARG A 408 -13.33 -6.84 -7.05
CA ARG A 408 -13.14 -7.97 -6.12
C ARG A 408 -11.78 -8.60 -6.34
N SER A 409 -11.24 -9.21 -5.30
CA SER A 409 -10.08 -10.07 -5.43
C SER A 409 -10.49 -11.38 -6.09
N ALA A 410 -9.79 -11.76 -7.15
CA ALA A 410 -9.95 -13.07 -7.78
C ALA A 410 -9.58 -14.16 -6.77
N VAL A 411 -10.42 -15.19 -6.64
CA VAL A 411 -10.13 -16.38 -5.82
C VAL A 411 -9.30 -17.39 -6.62
N ASP A 412 -9.44 -17.35 -7.95
CA ASP A 412 -8.68 -18.16 -8.89
C ASP A 412 -8.65 -17.47 -10.27
N MET A 413 -7.70 -17.86 -11.13
CA MET A 413 -7.57 -17.35 -12.50
C MET A 413 -7.89 -18.47 -13.51
N ASP A 414 -8.45 -18.10 -14.67
CA ASP A 414 -8.96 -19.09 -15.64
C ASP A 414 -7.90 -19.79 -16.50
N GLY A 415 -6.64 -19.33 -16.45
CA GLY A 415 -5.54 -19.93 -17.21
C GLY A 415 -5.62 -19.72 -18.73
N VAL A 416 -6.60 -18.96 -19.24
CA VAL A 416 -6.87 -18.84 -20.69
C VAL A 416 -7.08 -17.40 -21.16
N THR A 417 -7.50 -16.50 -20.27
CA THR A 417 -7.67 -15.09 -20.62
C THR A 417 -6.34 -14.47 -21.04
N GLU A 418 -6.37 -13.72 -22.13
CA GLU A 418 -5.24 -12.96 -22.67
C GLU A 418 -5.59 -11.47 -22.70
N ILE A 419 -4.62 -10.60 -22.41
CA ILE A 419 -4.75 -9.15 -22.60
C ILE A 419 -3.78 -8.68 -23.71
N ASP A 420 -4.12 -7.62 -24.43
CA ASP A 420 -3.24 -7.02 -25.44
C ASP A 420 -2.05 -6.29 -24.79
N LYS A 421 -0.90 -6.25 -25.47
CA LYS A 421 0.30 -5.53 -24.98
C LYS A 421 0.04 -4.05 -24.68
N ASN A 422 -0.83 -3.37 -25.41
CA ASN A 422 -1.14 -1.97 -25.16
C ASN A 422 -1.96 -1.81 -23.87
N THR A 423 -2.87 -2.75 -23.59
CA THR A 423 -3.57 -2.83 -22.31
C THR A 423 -2.58 -3.08 -21.18
N PHE A 424 -1.63 -4.01 -21.35
CA PHE A 424 -0.58 -4.25 -20.36
C PHE A 424 0.28 -2.99 -20.10
N TYR A 425 0.73 -2.30 -21.15
CA TYR A 425 1.49 -1.05 -21.00
C TYR A 425 0.67 0.06 -20.32
N GLN A 426 -0.63 0.17 -20.61
CA GLN A 426 -1.52 1.11 -19.92
C GLN A 426 -1.57 0.84 -18.41
N ILE A 427 -1.77 -0.42 -18.00
CA ILE A 427 -1.78 -0.80 -16.56
C ILE A 427 -0.44 -0.45 -15.93
N MET A 428 0.68 -0.77 -16.60
CA MET A 428 2.02 -0.49 -16.08
C MET A 428 2.32 1.01 -15.98
N LEU A 429 1.78 1.82 -16.90
CA LEU A 429 1.93 3.28 -16.88
C LEU A 429 1.28 3.89 -15.63
N HIS A 430 0.11 3.41 -15.21
CA HIS A 430 -0.52 3.86 -13.97
C HIS A 430 0.16 3.32 -12.70
N CYS A 431 1.06 2.33 -12.83
CA CYS A 431 1.90 1.86 -11.72
C CYS A 431 3.13 2.75 -11.46
N ILE A 432 3.38 3.75 -12.32
CA ILE A 432 4.53 4.65 -12.24
C ILE A 432 4.21 5.87 -11.35
N PRO A 433 5.14 6.30 -10.47
CA PRO A 433 4.82 7.26 -9.41
C PRO A 433 4.75 8.72 -9.86
N SER A 434 5.49 9.13 -10.88
CA SER A 434 5.65 10.56 -11.22
C SER A 434 4.69 11.06 -12.31
N GLY A 435 3.90 10.17 -12.92
CA GLY A 435 3.01 10.51 -14.03
C GLY A 435 3.78 10.80 -15.33
N SER A 436 3.10 11.45 -16.27
CA SER A 436 3.59 11.72 -17.65
C SER A 436 3.80 13.21 -17.92
N GLY A 437 4.30 13.96 -16.92
CA GLY A 437 4.35 15.44 -16.93
C GLY A 437 4.93 16.07 -18.21
N SER A 438 4.40 17.25 -18.56
CA SER A 438 4.71 18.06 -19.76
C SER A 438 6.07 18.78 -19.73
N GLY A 439 6.90 18.51 -18.72
CA GLY A 439 8.25 19.08 -18.58
C GLY A 439 9.27 18.50 -19.57
N GLY A 440 10.35 19.24 -19.82
CA GLY A 440 11.45 18.82 -20.68
C GLY A 440 12.10 17.49 -20.23
N LYS A 441 12.95 16.89 -21.06
CA LYS A 441 13.53 15.53 -20.84
C LYS A 441 14.13 15.27 -19.44
N GLN A 442 14.58 16.30 -18.71
CA GLN A 442 15.11 16.17 -17.34
C GLN A 442 14.03 16.05 -16.24
N GLN A 443 12.80 16.51 -16.48
CA GLN A 443 11.66 16.40 -15.56
C GLN A 443 10.82 15.12 -15.78
N ARG A 444 11.21 14.27 -16.73
CA ARG A 444 10.51 13.02 -17.07
C ARG A 444 11.01 11.79 -16.32
N ARG A 445 12.03 11.93 -15.46
CA ARG A 445 12.59 10.76 -14.77
C ARG A 445 11.64 10.29 -13.67
N GLN A 446 11.31 9.01 -13.69
CA GLN A 446 10.41 8.40 -12.73
C GLN A 446 11.12 8.26 -11.39
N LYS A 447 10.55 8.86 -10.34
CA LYS A 447 11.09 8.84 -8.97
C LYS A 447 10.09 9.38 -7.95
N LYS A 448 9.70 10.65 -8.10
CA LYS A 448 8.82 11.36 -7.15
C LYS A 448 7.40 10.79 -7.21
N GLN A 449 6.73 10.70 -6.06
CA GLN A 449 5.32 10.30 -6.01
C GLN A 449 4.45 11.53 -6.27
N SER A 450 3.98 11.69 -7.51
CA SER A 450 3.28 12.90 -7.98
C SER A 450 1.99 12.61 -8.75
N ALA A 451 1.83 11.38 -9.25
CA ALA A 451 0.59 10.90 -9.86
C ALA A 451 -0.35 10.25 -8.84
N LEU A 452 -1.64 10.17 -9.18
CA LEU A 452 -2.60 9.43 -8.37
C LEU A 452 -2.35 7.91 -8.43
N PRO A 453 -2.60 7.17 -7.35
CA PRO A 453 -2.83 7.63 -5.97
C PRO A 453 -1.51 7.90 -5.21
N PHE A 454 -0.37 7.67 -5.84
CA PHE A 454 0.96 7.73 -5.23
C PHE A 454 1.30 9.05 -4.56
N ARG A 455 0.82 10.17 -5.09
CA ARG A 455 1.09 11.53 -4.57
C ARG A 455 0.69 11.77 -3.12
N ALA A 456 -0.17 10.90 -2.58
CA ALA A 456 -0.45 10.86 -1.15
C ALA A 456 0.81 10.58 -0.32
N LEU A 457 1.77 9.82 -0.84
CA LEU A 457 3.03 9.48 -0.15
C LEU A 457 4.04 10.65 -0.21
N SER A 458 4.93 10.71 0.79
CA SER A 458 5.84 11.86 0.98
C SER A 458 7.31 11.54 0.69
N TRP A 459 7.62 10.33 0.23
CA TRP A 459 8.97 9.90 -0.14
C TRP A 459 9.06 9.46 -1.60
N ASP A 460 10.26 9.54 -2.19
CA ASP A 460 10.52 8.98 -3.53
C ASP A 460 10.32 7.46 -3.56
N ALA A 461 9.84 6.92 -4.69
CA ALA A 461 9.53 5.49 -4.80
C ALA A 461 10.73 4.59 -4.46
N GLU A 462 10.51 3.68 -3.51
CA GLU A 462 11.49 2.68 -3.08
C GLU A 462 11.12 1.27 -3.54
N VAL A 463 9.91 1.08 -4.09
CA VAL A 463 9.37 -0.22 -4.50
C VAL A 463 9.33 -0.32 -6.03
N HIS A 464 9.87 -1.41 -6.56
CA HIS A 464 9.86 -1.79 -7.98
C HIS A 464 9.06 -3.07 -8.20
N ALA A 465 8.93 -3.57 -9.44
CA ALA A 465 8.25 -4.84 -9.69
C ALA A 465 9.03 -5.73 -10.67
N ALA A 466 9.25 -6.99 -10.30
CA ALA A 466 9.66 -8.05 -11.21
C ALA A 466 8.41 -8.78 -11.72
N LEU A 467 8.21 -8.85 -13.02
CA LEU A 467 6.98 -9.34 -13.65
C LEU A 467 7.22 -10.63 -14.42
N PHE A 468 6.36 -11.60 -14.20
CA PHE A 468 6.27 -12.86 -14.93
C PHE A 468 5.13 -12.74 -15.94
N VAL A 469 5.47 -12.55 -17.21
CA VAL A 469 4.49 -12.37 -18.31
C VAL A 469 4.13 -13.73 -18.90
N HIS A 470 2.84 -14.06 -18.93
CA HIS A 470 2.33 -15.39 -19.33
C HIS A 470 1.43 -15.34 -20.56
N ARG A 471 0.45 -14.42 -20.60
CA ARG A 471 -0.59 -14.29 -21.65
C ARG A 471 -0.87 -12.82 -21.94
N VAL A 472 0.16 -12.15 -22.45
CA VAL A 472 0.05 -10.78 -22.96
C VAL A 472 0.29 -10.83 -24.47
N GLY A 473 -0.79 -10.72 -25.25
CA GLY A 473 -0.77 -10.77 -26.70
C GLY A 473 0.15 -9.70 -27.28
N GLY A 474 1.04 -10.09 -28.19
CA GLY A 474 2.03 -9.18 -28.79
C GLY A 474 3.23 -8.83 -27.91
N LEU A 475 3.36 -9.41 -26.71
CA LEU A 475 4.54 -9.32 -25.85
C LEU A 475 5.11 -10.73 -25.60
N PRO A 476 6.44 -10.96 -25.76
CA PRO A 476 7.02 -12.27 -25.48
C PRO A 476 6.79 -12.72 -24.02
N LYS A 477 6.54 -14.02 -23.81
CA LYS A 477 6.54 -14.59 -22.47
C LYS A 477 7.94 -14.50 -21.85
N GLY A 478 8.00 -14.13 -20.58
CA GLY A 478 9.28 -14.02 -19.90
C GLY A 478 9.24 -13.23 -18.61
N LEU A 479 10.43 -12.88 -18.15
CA LEU A 479 10.68 -12.07 -16.98
C LEU A 479 10.97 -10.63 -17.41
N TYR A 480 10.25 -9.69 -16.80
CA TYR A 480 10.38 -8.25 -17.01
C TYR A 480 10.62 -7.55 -15.68
N PHE A 481 11.05 -6.29 -15.73
CA PHE A 481 11.26 -5.47 -14.54
C PHE A 481 10.78 -4.05 -14.78
N LEU A 482 9.85 -3.59 -13.92
CA LEU A 482 9.34 -2.22 -13.90
C LEU A 482 10.11 -1.41 -12.86
N VAL A 483 10.91 -0.46 -13.33
CA VAL A 483 11.76 0.39 -12.49
C VAL A 483 11.04 1.68 -12.15
N ARG A 484 10.29 1.69 -11.04
CA ARG A 484 9.52 2.87 -10.60
C ARG A 484 10.36 4.07 -10.15
N ASN A 485 11.65 3.87 -9.86
CA ASN A 485 12.60 4.94 -9.57
C ASN A 485 13.88 4.73 -10.38
N GLU A 486 14.08 5.55 -11.40
CA GLU A 486 15.18 5.44 -12.35
C GLU A 486 16.55 5.75 -11.74
N ASP A 487 16.62 6.40 -10.56
CA ASP A 487 17.88 6.55 -9.83
C ASP A 487 18.40 5.20 -9.31
N HIS A 488 17.54 4.20 -9.19
CA HIS A 488 17.91 2.86 -8.73
C HIS A 488 18.31 1.91 -9.87
N LEU A 489 18.17 2.31 -11.14
CA LEU A 489 18.36 1.43 -12.29
C LEU A 489 19.75 0.77 -12.32
N ASP A 490 20.81 1.54 -12.15
CA ASP A 490 22.18 1.02 -12.16
C ASP A 490 22.48 0.11 -10.97
N GLU A 491 21.89 0.41 -9.81
CA GLU A 491 21.99 -0.43 -8.62
C GLU A 491 21.28 -1.77 -8.83
N LEU A 492 20.07 -1.75 -9.41
CA LEU A 492 19.29 -2.93 -9.75
C LEU A 492 20.01 -3.82 -10.78
N LYS A 493 20.56 -3.23 -11.84
CA LYS A 493 21.36 -3.96 -12.84
C LYS A 493 22.56 -4.69 -12.22
N LYS A 494 23.26 -4.04 -11.28
CA LYS A 494 24.39 -4.64 -10.55
C LYS A 494 23.97 -5.70 -9.53
N ALA A 495 22.81 -5.52 -8.91
CA ALA A 495 22.29 -6.41 -7.87
C ALA A 495 21.61 -7.66 -8.43
N THR A 496 21.14 -7.62 -9.68
CA THR A 496 20.49 -8.75 -10.36
C THR A 496 21.49 -9.60 -11.14
N ARG A 497 21.02 -10.71 -11.72
CA ARG A 497 21.89 -11.61 -12.47
C ARG A 497 22.56 -10.90 -13.67
N PRO A 498 23.86 -11.13 -13.91
CA PRO A 498 24.61 -10.45 -14.96
C PRO A 498 24.22 -10.89 -16.39
N ASP A 499 23.49 -11.99 -16.55
CA ASP A 499 22.99 -12.49 -17.83
C ASP A 499 21.63 -11.88 -18.23
N PHE A 500 21.01 -11.04 -17.39
CA PHE A 500 19.78 -10.34 -17.76
C PHE A 500 20.03 -9.25 -18.80
N LYS A 501 19.12 -9.17 -19.78
CA LYS A 501 19.25 -8.27 -20.93
C LYS A 501 19.08 -6.80 -20.58
N TRP A 502 18.08 -6.47 -19.76
CA TRP A 502 17.70 -5.09 -19.44
C TRP A 502 17.39 -4.24 -20.69
N GLU A 503 16.59 -4.79 -21.60
CA GLU A 503 16.19 -4.13 -22.86
C GLU A 503 14.75 -3.64 -22.81
N LYS A 504 14.48 -2.43 -23.32
CA LYS A 504 13.11 -1.92 -23.38
C LYS A 504 12.29 -2.73 -24.40
N PRO A 505 11.10 -3.25 -24.05
CA PRO A 505 10.34 -4.08 -24.98
C PRO A 505 9.76 -3.26 -26.13
N GLU A 506 9.46 -3.94 -27.24
CA GLU A 506 8.94 -3.31 -28.45
C GLU A 506 7.62 -2.58 -28.19
N GLY A 507 7.51 -1.35 -28.67
CA GLY A 507 6.31 -0.50 -28.52
C GLY A 507 6.07 0.00 -27.10
N CYS A 508 7.01 -0.20 -26.16
CA CYS A 508 6.90 0.32 -24.81
C CYS A 508 7.02 1.85 -24.79
N PRO A 509 6.12 2.58 -24.12
CA PRO A 509 6.17 4.05 -23.99
C PRO A 509 7.51 4.56 -23.43
N ASP A 510 7.97 5.71 -23.89
CA ASP A 510 9.26 6.29 -23.50
C ASP A 510 9.37 6.58 -21.99
N ASP A 511 8.27 7.04 -21.40
CA ASP A 511 8.10 7.35 -19.98
C ASP A 511 7.80 6.13 -19.10
N LEU A 512 7.68 4.94 -19.70
CA LEU A 512 7.54 3.67 -19.00
C LEU A 512 8.90 2.95 -18.89
N PRO A 513 9.57 2.99 -17.72
CA PRO A 513 10.85 2.29 -17.47
C PRO A 513 10.63 0.79 -17.20
N LEU A 514 10.14 0.09 -18.22
CA LEU A 514 9.93 -1.35 -18.24
C LEU A 514 11.03 -2.02 -19.09
N TYR A 515 11.61 -3.11 -18.58
CA TYR A 515 12.72 -3.81 -19.23
C TYR A 515 12.47 -5.33 -19.29
N GLU A 516 12.69 -5.95 -20.45
CA GLU A 516 12.81 -7.40 -20.63
C GLU A 516 14.13 -7.87 -20.00
N LEU A 517 14.05 -8.81 -19.06
CA LEU A 517 15.23 -9.45 -18.45
C LEU A 517 15.60 -10.74 -19.16
N GLY A 518 14.60 -11.54 -19.55
CA GLY A 518 14.80 -12.79 -20.27
C GLY A 518 13.49 -13.39 -20.77
N ARG A 519 13.55 -14.09 -21.90
CA ARG A 519 12.39 -14.78 -22.50
C ARG A 519 12.31 -16.21 -22.02
N GLY A 520 11.08 -16.70 -21.85
CA GLY A 520 10.83 -18.08 -21.45
C GLY A 520 9.44 -18.24 -20.86
N ASP A 521 8.98 -19.48 -20.76
CA ASP A 521 7.74 -19.76 -20.05
C ASP A 521 7.99 -19.71 -18.53
N CYS A 522 7.45 -18.68 -17.89
CA CYS A 522 7.60 -18.46 -16.46
C CYS A 522 6.44 -19.02 -15.61
N GLN A 523 5.45 -19.71 -16.19
CA GLN A 523 4.26 -20.15 -15.45
C GLN A 523 4.60 -21.07 -14.27
N GLN A 524 5.38 -22.13 -14.50
CA GLN A 524 5.71 -23.08 -13.43
C GLN A 524 6.56 -22.46 -12.32
N ILE A 525 7.47 -21.54 -12.68
CA ILE A 525 8.31 -20.86 -11.69
C ILE A 525 7.50 -19.82 -10.91
N SER A 526 6.59 -19.05 -11.52
CA SER A 526 5.74 -18.10 -10.81
C SER A 526 4.84 -18.81 -9.80
N LYS A 527 4.20 -19.91 -10.21
CA LYS A 527 3.46 -20.81 -9.29
C LYS A 527 4.33 -21.26 -8.13
N ALA A 528 5.51 -21.82 -8.40
CA ALA A 528 6.40 -22.33 -7.36
C ALA A 528 6.81 -21.25 -6.37
N LEU A 529 7.19 -20.07 -6.85
CA LEU A 529 7.60 -18.93 -6.01
C LEU A 529 6.46 -18.40 -5.15
N SER A 530 5.23 -18.40 -5.66
CA SER A 530 4.02 -17.99 -4.94
C SER A 530 3.43 -19.12 -4.08
N CYS A 531 4.25 -19.83 -3.29
CA CYS A 531 3.81 -20.93 -2.43
C CYS A 531 3.05 -22.05 -3.15
N HIS A 532 3.40 -22.35 -4.41
CA HIS A 532 2.72 -23.31 -5.28
C HIS A 532 1.25 -22.98 -5.63
N GLN A 533 0.86 -21.70 -5.54
CA GLN A 533 -0.48 -21.25 -5.89
C GLN A 533 -0.65 -21.09 -7.41
N ASP A 534 -1.60 -21.83 -8.00
CA ASP A 534 -1.93 -21.81 -9.44
C ASP A 534 -2.27 -20.40 -9.95
N ILE A 535 -2.88 -19.59 -9.11
CA ILE A 535 -3.30 -18.22 -9.44
C ILE A 535 -2.15 -17.32 -9.96
N ALA A 536 -0.90 -17.62 -9.60
CA ALA A 536 0.27 -16.90 -10.10
C ALA A 536 0.66 -17.31 -11.53
N SER A 537 0.45 -18.58 -11.92
CA SER A 537 0.69 -19.08 -13.29
C SER A 537 -0.47 -18.86 -14.24
N ASP A 538 -1.69 -18.79 -13.69
CA ASP A 538 -2.92 -18.85 -14.48
C ASP A 538 -3.40 -17.45 -14.90
N GLY A 539 -2.85 -16.39 -14.30
CA GLY A 539 -3.06 -15.02 -14.74
C GLY A 539 -2.41 -14.68 -16.09
N CYS A 540 -2.75 -13.51 -16.63
CA CYS A 540 -2.06 -12.94 -17.79
C CYS A 540 -0.61 -12.58 -17.46
N PHE A 541 -0.39 -12.05 -16.26
CA PHE A 541 0.92 -11.85 -15.66
C PHE A 541 0.81 -11.88 -14.14
N SER A 542 1.91 -12.24 -13.49
CA SER A 542 2.10 -12.07 -12.04
C SER A 542 3.35 -11.24 -11.77
N LEU A 543 3.52 -10.76 -10.55
CA LEU A 543 4.68 -9.95 -10.17
C LEU A 543 5.05 -10.10 -8.71
N GLY A 544 6.33 -9.90 -8.42
CA GLY A 544 6.85 -9.65 -7.08
C GLY A 544 7.32 -8.20 -6.96
N MET A 545 6.82 -7.49 -5.96
CA MET A 545 7.23 -6.13 -5.63
C MET A 545 8.53 -6.16 -4.84
N VAL A 546 9.57 -5.50 -5.34
CA VAL A 546 10.94 -5.54 -4.82
C VAL A 546 11.31 -4.15 -4.29
N ALA A 547 11.51 -4.04 -2.99
CA ALA A 547 11.90 -2.78 -2.35
C ALA A 547 13.41 -2.62 -2.26
N ARG A 548 13.91 -1.40 -2.43
CA ARG A 548 15.26 -0.98 -2.01
C ARG A 548 15.30 -0.90 -0.48
N PHE A 549 15.49 -2.07 0.13
CA PHE A 549 15.11 -2.36 1.50
C PHE A 549 16.06 -1.77 2.55
N GLU A 550 17.19 -2.43 2.85
CA GLU A 550 18.13 -1.96 3.87
C GLU A 550 18.65 -0.52 3.61
N PRO A 551 18.95 -0.10 2.37
CA PRO A 551 19.38 1.28 2.12
C PRO A 551 18.32 2.32 2.49
N ALA A 552 17.02 2.04 2.28
CA ALA A 552 15.94 2.94 2.71
C ALA A 552 15.82 2.97 4.23
N LEU A 553 15.93 1.81 4.91
CA LEU A 553 15.89 1.75 6.38
C LEU A 553 17.08 2.46 7.03
N ARG A 554 18.28 2.36 6.45
CA ARG A 554 19.47 3.07 6.94
C ARG A 554 19.40 4.57 6.66
N GLY A 555 18.90 4.95 5.49
CA GLY A 555 18.85 6.35 5.05
C GLY A 555 17.68 7.16 5.63
N LYS A 556 16.58 6.52 6.02
CA LYS A 556 15.38 7.20 6.57
C LYS A 556 15.09 6.82 8.01
N GLY A 557 15.54 5.64 8.45
CA GLY A 557 15.28 5.08 9.78
C GLY A 557 14.42 3.82 9.74
N ALA A 558 14.40 3.08 10.86
CA ALA A 558 13.65 1.83 11.00
C ALA A 558 12.14 2.00 10.74
N TRP A 559 11.60 3.18 11.04
CA TRP A 559 10.21 3.58 10.76
C TRP A 559 9.83 3.52 9.28
N MET A 560 10.80 3.48 8.37
CA MET A 560 10.56 3.32 6.94
C MET A 560 10.06 1.90 6.60
N TYR A 561 10.26 0.91 7.47
CA TYR A 561 9.80 -0.46 7.24
C TYR A 561 8.30 -0.56 6.93
N PRO A 562 7.37 -0.12 7.80
CA PRO A 562 5.94 -0.13 7.47
C PRO A 562 5.61 0.63 6.19
N ARG A 563 6.28 1.77 5.93
CA ARG A 563 6.06 2.60 4.74
C ARG A 563 6.40 1.91 3.41
N LEU A 564 7.38 1.01 3.40
CA LEU A 564 7.64 0.16 2.23
C LEU A 564 6.45 -0.78 1.94
N PHE A 565 5.80 -1.30 2.99
CA PHE A 565 4.58 -2.11 2.84
C PHE A 565 3.37 -1.23 2.43
N TRP A 566 3.29 0.00 2.92
CA TRP A 566 2.26 0.96 2.47
C TRP A 566 2.40 1.22 0.97
N GLU A 567 3.62 1.48 0.48
CA GLU A 567 3.87 1.70 -0.95
C GLU A 567 3.49 0.47 -1.80
N THR A 568 3.77 -0.75 -1.34
CA THR A 568 3.31 -1.96 -2.04
C THR A 568 1.78 -2.12 -2.02
N GLY A 569 1.09 -1.71 -0.94
CA GLY A 569 -0.36 -1.71 -0.86
C GLY A 569 -1.00 -0.68 -1.80
N VAL A 570 -0.41 0.52 -1.90
CA VAL A 570 -0.82 1.55 -2.88
C VAL A 570 -0.68 1.02 -4.30
N LEU A 571 0.46 0.43 -4.65
CA LEU A 571 0.69 -0.20 -5.95
C LEU A 571 -0.28 -1.36 -6.21
N GLY A 572 -0.55 -2.19 -5.19
CA GLY A 572 -1.53 -3.26 -5.27
C GLY A 572 -2.95 -2.74 -5.53
N GLN A 573 -3.34 -1.61 -4.92
CA GLN A 573 -4.63 -1.00 -5.15
C GLN A 573 -4.77 -0.49 -6.59
N VAL A 574 -3.72 0.09 -7.16
CA VAL A 574 -3.69 0.49 -8.58
C VAL A 574 -3.95 -0.73 -9.47
N LEU A 575 -3.18 -1.81 -9.29
CA LEU A 575 -3.34 -3.04 -10.09
C LEU A 575 -4.75 -3.61 -10.02
N TYR A 576 -5.35 -3.55 -8.83
CA TYR A 576 -6.73 -3.93 -8.57
C TYR A 576 -7.76 -3.13 -9.37
N LEU A 577 -7.62 -1.80 -9.38
CA LEU A 577 -8.55 -0.90 -10.06
C LEU A 577 -8.34 -0.95 -11.58
N GLU A 578 -7.09 -0.90 -12.04
CA GLU A 578 -6.72 -1.02 -13.45
C GLU A 578 -7.22 -2.32 -14.08
N ALA A 579 -7.01 -3.46 -13.40
CA ALA A 579 -7.49 -4.75 -13.88
C ALA A 579 -9.01 -4.73 -14.12
N HIS A 580 -9.78 -4.18 -13.17
CA HIS A 580 -11.23 -4.08 -13.31
C HIS A 580 -11.63 -3.08 -14.41
N ALA A 581 -10.91 -1.96 -14.54
CA ALA A 581 -11.15 -0.93 -15.55
C ALA A 581 -11.04 -1.46 -16.99
N VAL A 582 -10.11 -2.40 -17.21
CA VAL A 582 -9.90 -3.04 -18.52
C VAL A 582 -10.68 -4.36 -18.69
N GLY A 583 -11.49 -4.74 -17.70
CA GLY A 583 -12.42 -5.88 -17.77
C GLY A 583 -11.84 -7.23 -17.35
N VAL A 584 -10.71 -7.25 -16.63
CA VAL A 584 -10.16 -8.45 -15.99
C VAL A 584 -10.21 -8.32 -14.46
N SER A 585 -9.53 -9.20 -13.72
CA SER A 585 -9.44 -9.13 -12.27
C SER A 585 -8.00 -9.26 -11.80
N ALA A 586 -7.79 -9.00 -10.52
CA ALA A 586 -6.49 -9.14 -9.91
C ALA A 586 -6.62 -9.74 -8.52
N THR A 587 -5.49 -10.17 -7.95
CA THR A 587 -5.39 -10.43 -6.52
C THR A 587 -3.98 -10.25 -6.00
N GLY A 588 -3.90 -9.82 -4.75
CA GLY A 588 -2.69 -9.85 -3.95
C GLY A 588 -2.37 -11.27 -3.49
N ILE A 589 -1.08 -11.55 -3.40
CA ILE A 589 -0.52 -12.83 -2.98
C ILE A 589 0.44 -12.54 -1.81
N GLY A 590 -0.04 -12.75 -0.59
CA GLY A 590 0.79 -12.58 0.63
C GLY A 590 1.76 -13.74 0.89
N CYS A 591 1.43 -14.94 0.38
CA CYS A 591 2.28 -16.13 0.48
C CYS A 591 3.17 -16.28 -0.74
N PHE A 592 4.47 -16.07 -0.53
CA PHE A 592 5.52 -16.33 -1.51
C PHE A 592 6.78 -16.73 -0.75
N PHE A 593 7.66 -17.49 -1.40
CA PHE A 593 8.95 -17.84 -0.81
C PHE A 593 9.95 -16.71 -1.05
N ASP A 594 10.26 -15.97 0.01
CA ASP A 594 11.03 -14.72 -0.04
C ASP A 594 12.42 -14.93 -0.71
N ASP A 595 13.22 -15.89 -0.22
CA ASP A 595 14.60 -16.10 -0.71
C ASP A 595 14.67 -16.77 -2.10
N PRO A 596 13.83 -17.76 -2.46
CA PRO A 596 13.77 -18.28 -3.83
C PRO A 596 13.46 -17.21 -4.90
N VAL A 597 12.66 -16.19 -4.57
CA VAL A 597 12.46 -15.04 -5.47
C VAL A 597 13.76 -14.27 -5.66
N HIS A 598 14.54 -14.08 -4.60
CA HIS A 598 15.83 -13.39 -4.66
C HIS A 598 16.84 -14.20 -5.46
N GLU A 599 16.90 -15.51 -5.26
CA GLU A 599 17.76 -16.43 -6.02
C GLU A 599 17.48 -16.37 -7.52
N LEU A 600 16.19 -16.39 -7.92
CA LEU A 600 15.80 -16.24 -9.32
C LEU A 600 16.33 -14.92 -9.91
N LEU A 601 16.18 -13.82 -9.18
CA LEU A 601 16.57 -12.48 -9.63
C LEU A 601 18.08 -12.22 -9.49
N GLY A 602 18.80 -13.05 -8.73
CA GLY A 602 20.21 -12.86 -8.39
C GLY A 602 20.46 -11.89 -7.21
N LEU A 603 19.40 -11.47 -6.52
CA LEU A 603 19.49 -10.55 -5.38
C LEU A 603 20.16 -11.22 -4.19
N ARG A 604 21.01 -10.47 -3.46
CA ARG A 604 21.77 -10.98 -2.31
C ARG A 604 21.69 -10.03 -1.13
N GLY A 605 21.76 -10.61 0.08
CA GLY A 605 21.71 -9.85 1.33
C GLY A 605 20.37 -9.12 1.49
N SER A 606 20.39 -7.99 2.20
CA SER A 606 19.20 -7.20 2.56
C SER A 606 19.04 -5.92 1.73
N ARG A 607 19.86 -5.70 0.70
CA ARG A 607 19.79 -4.47 -0.12
C ARG A 607 18.46 -4.32 -0.85
N PHE A 608 17.98 -5.41 -1.45
CA PHE A 608 16.68 -5.48 -2.08
C PHE A 608 15.91 -6.67 -1.52
N GLN A 609 14.64 -6.49 -1.17
CA GLN A 609 13.78 -7.57 -0.67
C GLN A 609 12.43 -7.55 -1.39
N SER A 610 11.93 -8.73 -1.73
CA SER A 610 10.55 -8.92 -2.19
C SER A 610 9.59 -8.79 -1.02
N LEU A 611 8.57 -7.94 -1.15
CA LEU A 611 7.66 -7.60 -0.05
C LEU A 611 6.21 -8.05 -0.29
N TYR A 612 5.74 -8.00 -1.54
CA TYR A 612 4.35 -8.35 -1.89
C TYR A 612 4.28 -8.94 -3.28
N HIS A 613 3.41 -9.92 -3.52
CA HIS A 613 3.17 -10.48 -4.85
C HIS A 613 1.77 -10.17 -5.33
N PHE A 614 1.56 -10.18 -6.64
CA PHE A 614 0.28 -9.87 -7.27
C PHE A 614 0.10 -10.66 -8.56
N THR A 615 -1.15 -10.85 -8.97
CA THR A 615 -1.50 -11.48 -10.25
C THR A 615 -2.69 -10.78 -10.87
N VAL A 616 -2.71 -10.70 -12.20
CA VAL A 616 -3.76 -10.05 -13.00
C VAL A 616 -4.17 -11.00 -14.12
N GLY A 617 -5.47 -11.24 -14.29
CA GLY A 617 -5.99 -12.16 -15.29
C GLY A 617 -7.51 -12.32 -15.26
N GLY A 618 -8.02 -13.22 -16.11
CA GLY A 618 -9.44 -13.56 -16.13
C GLY A 618 -9.83 -14.33 -14.86
N PRO A 619 -10.84 -13.88 -14.10
CA PRO A 619 -11.24 -14.56 -12.86
C PRO A 619 -12.06 -15.82 -13.14
N VAL A 620 -11.90 -16.84 -12.29
CA VAL A 620 -12.90 -17.91 -12.19
C VAL A 620 -14.05 -17.44 -11.28
N LEU A 621 -15.27 -17.44 -11.82
CA LEU A 621 -16.46 -17.06 -11.05
C LEU A 621 -17.11 -18.27 -10.39
N ASP A 622 -17.09 -18.32 -9.05
CA ASP A 622 -17.86 -19.31 -8.29
C ASP A 622 -19.34 -18.91 -8.21
N LYS A 623 -20.14 -19.49 -9.10
CA LYS A 623 -21.60 -19.26 -9.19
C LYS A 623 -22.38 -19.71 -7.96
N ARG A 624 -21.77 -20.46 -7.03
CA ARG A 624 -22.41 -20.89 -5.78
C ARG A 624 -22.42 -19.78 -4.73
N ILE A 625 -21.56 -18.78 -4.86
CA ILE A 625 -21.45 -17.68 -3.91
C ILE A 625 -22.48 -16.61 -4.27
N MET A 626 -23.46 -16.43 -3.38
CA MET A 626 -24.44 -15.35 -3.52
C MET A 626 -23.81 -14.01 -3.13
N SER A 627 -24.18 -12.94 -3.86
CA SER A 627 -23.79 -11.57 -3.55
C SER A 627 -25.01 -10.79 -3.06
N LEU A 628 -24.89 -10.20 -1.88
CA LEU A 628 -25.91 -9.35 -1.27
C LEU A 628 -25.42 -7.89 -1.25
N PRO A 629 -26.34 -6.90 -1.23
CA PRO A 629 -25.97 -5.48 -1.17
C PRO A 629 -25.18 -5.18 0.10
N ALA A 630 -24.36 -4.13 0.07
CA ALA A 630 -23.58 -3.71 1.24
C ALA A 630 -24.47 -3.25 2.40
N TYR A 631 -25.54 -2.51 2.09
CA TYR A 631 -26.48 -1.90 3.04
C TYR A 631 -27.92 -1.94 2.50
N PRO A 632 -28.94 -2.16 3.35
CA PRO A 632 -28.78 -2.79 4.67
C PRO A 632 -28.11 -4.18 4.50
N GLY A 633 -27.21 -4.51 5.43
CA GLY A 633 -26.59 -5.84 5.45
C GLY A 633 -27.60 -6.92 5.86
N PRO A 634 -27.28 -8.20 5.71
CA PRO A 634 -28.09 -9.27 6.27
C PRO A 634 -28.19 -9.12 7.80
N ASP A 635 -29.35 -9.43 8.37
CA ASP A 635 -29.56 -9.49 9.82
C ASP A 635 -28.68 -10.62 10.38
N MET A 636 -27.52 -10.24 10.93
CA MET A 636 -26.61 -11.17 11.59
C MET A 636 -26.96 -11.27 13.09
N ASP A 637 -28.24 -11.46 13.40
CA ASP A 637 -28.73 -11.76 14.75
C ASP A 637 -29.13 -13.24 14.82
N SER A 638 -28.14 -14.09 15.13
CA SER A 638 -28.33 -15.41 15.76
C SER A 638 -27.01 -15.93 16.33
#